data_AF-A0A8H3B2D5-F1
#
_entry.id   AF-A0A8H3B2D5-F1
#
_cell.length_a   1.000
_cell.length_b   1.000
_cell.length_c   1.000
_cell.angle_alpha   90.00
_cell.angle_beta   90.00
_cell.angle_gamma   90.00
#
_symmetry.space_group_name_H-M   'P 1'
#
loop_
_entity.id
_entity.type
_entity.pdbx_description
1 polymer ?
#
loop_
_entity_poly.entity_id
_entity_poly.type
_entity_poly.pdbx_seq_one_letter_code
_entity_poly.pdbx_strand_id
1 'polypeptide(L)'
;MTSTMDPLIVDVRENASGDNSPSNTVIDAIIEGLSKPSGARSLPTLLLYNERGLRLYDDITTKATEYYLFGCEEQILSDHADEIIVRAMGAAQRDHEVVIELGAGALRKTSHFLLALARAAKPANTGEKPRSSYYALDLERAELVRTLRELSAGIGKDLDGRVSFGGMWGTYDGGIAFVKRGGLRELQLKQEISSKLEDLETERGRAVDRVPVVRTAQPTPTPSESNSGSSPQEEAMTAPVVATVTGSATQTPNRSALPTPPSSLPSPTEKPVSTPIQLLFLGSSIGNFTPDGAVDFLRSLPLRAGSGDTLLLGLDGKNDPDLVKLAYDDPQGYTRAFALNGIKHAEKITGGLIDSNKWGYLEKYNATIGRHEGYYRSSVKQTIKLPMSDAHPRGDTVELDEGELVNFEYSYKSWDAITIGMIPQEMLHQKPIDLRHKCLFYLGHIPAFLDIHLTNLLGEKHTEPEYFKHIFERGIDPHVDDPTQIHPHSEVPEKDEDWPSLKEILSFRDRVRARLMKLYDDFESGKRVLTRTIGRVLWMTFEHETFHAETLLYMLLQRAGSGTIPPATTVPDWETLAKVWDAEVHATLNAPALVRIGPSEVTVGHDDFESEDALAPEGWHSSYEFGWDNEHPKRSVSIGSVDISTRPVTNGDYHAFLSKQSRLGENDLPASWVRLNDEIRVRTLYGLVDFDVAKHWPLVASYDQIADYARAQGGRLPTHAELLAFRDQCDGTSMGQGNFGFRNWHYIPPRPSTREERGHNGGIWEWTSTLMYAHEGHVPSIRYPGYSSDFHDQKHHIVIGGSLMQLYDDFESGKRVLTRTIGRVLWMTYEHEVLHAETLLYMLVQRGGSGTIPPATIIPDWEMLAKVWDAEVRATSNAPTLVRIGPSEVTVGHDDFEAEDASAPEGWQSSYEFGWDNEHPKRSVSIGSVDISARPITNSDYLAFLSKQSRLGEKDLPASWVRVQDEIRVRTLYGPVGFDVAKHWPLAASYDEIAGYARAQGGRLPTDAELIAFRDLCDGTSVGQGNFGYQNWHYIPPHPSTREERGHNGGVWEWTSTLMHVHEGYVPSIRYPGYSSDFHDQKHHIVLGGSFATIPRLAMRRSFVNFYQHNYAYAWIGGRICFDT
;
A
#
# COMPACT_ATOMS: atom_id res chain seq x y z
N MET A 1 -19.77 -46.80 15.51
CA MET A 1 -19.95 -45.50 16.20
C MET A 1 -18.57 -44.92 16.41
N THR A 2 -18.08 -44.17 15.43
CA THR A 2 -16.79 -43.46 15.52
C THR A 2 -16.97 -42.31 16.51
N SER A 3 -16.37 -42.44 17.68
CA SER A 3 -16.21 -41.34 18.64
C SER A 3 -15.42 -40.24 17.94
N THR A 4 -16.09 -39.20 17.43
CA THR A 4 -15.42 -37.96 17.03
C THR A 4 -14.82 -37.36 18.29
N MET A 5 -13.50 -37.53 18.48
CA MET A 5 -12.80 -36.81 19.55
C MET A 5 -13.03 -35.31 19.38
N ASP A 6 -13.22 -34.60 20.48
CA ASP A 6 -13.30 -33.14 20.44
C ASP A 6 -11.99 -32.56 19.89
N PRO A 7 -12.06 -31.54 19.02
CA PRO A 7 -10.86 -30.91 18.47
C PRO A 7 -10.01 -30.33 19.61
N LEU A 8 -8.68 -30.40 19.47
CA LEU A 8 -7.75 -29.82 20.42
C LEU A 8 -7.97 -28.30 20.48
N ILE A 9 -8.38 -27.78 21.63
CA ILE A 9 -8.46 -26.34 21.88
C ILE A 9 -7.47 -25.97 22.98
N VAL A 10 -6.53 -25.11 22.65
CA VAL A 10 -5.56 -24.53 23.59
C VAL A 10 -6.13 -23.22 24.11
N ASP A 11 -6.30 -23.12 25.42
CA ASP A 11 -6.68 -21.85 26.04
C ASP A 11 -5.46 -20.94 26.13
N VAL A 12 -5.47 -19.83 25.40
CA VAL A 12 -4.37 -18.84 25.39
C VAL A 12 -4.75 -17.54 26.10
N ARG A 13 -5.83 -17.57 26.88
CA ARG A 13 -6.33 -16.43 27.66
C ARG A 13 -5.68 -16.44 29.06
N GLU A 14 -4.43 -15.99 29.20
CA GLU A 14 -3.84 -15.79 30.54
C GLU A 14 -2.94 -14.55 30.67
N ASN A 15 -3.20 -13.80 31.76
CA ASN A 15 -2.48 -12.62 32.26
C ASN A 15 -1.12 -13.00 32.86
N ALA A 16 -0.08 -12.19 32.62
CA ALA A 16 1.18 -12.23 33.36
C ALA A 16 1.06 -11.72 34.82
N SER A 17 -0.15 -11.44 35.30
CA SER A 17 -0.46 -10.92 36.63
C SER A 17 -1.88 -11.31 36.99
N GLY A 18 -2.06 -12.13 38.05
CA GLY A 18 -3.38 -12.56 38.49
C GLY A 18 -4.22 -11.42 39.06
N ASP A 19 -4.97 -10.72 38.21
CA ASP A 19 -6.34 -10.22 38.43
C ASP A 19 -6.87 -9.68 37.09
N ASN A 20 -8.20 -9.64 36.92
CA ASN A 20 -8.99 -9.23 35.74
C ASN A 20 -9.25 -10.28 34.64
N SER A 21 -10.50 -10.80 34.62
CA SER A 21 -11.05 -11.56 33.51
C SER A 21 -11.28 -10.69 32.26
N PRO A 22 -11.23 -11.24 31.03
CA PRO A 22 -11.48 -10.50 29.79
C PRO A 22 -12.89 -9.88 29.69
N SER A 23 -13.83 -10.27 30.56
CA SER A 23 -15.16 -9.65 30.62
C SER A 23 -15.14 -8.26 31.24
N ASN A 24 -14.24 -7.99 32.19
CA ASN A 24 -14.16 -6.69 32.85
C ASN A 24 -13.58 -5.62 31.92
N THR A 25 -12.57 -5.96 31.11
CA THR A 25 -11.93 -5.03 30.18
C THR A 25 -12.86 -4.53 29.07
N VAL A 26 -13.79 -5.37 28.60
CA VAL A 26 -14.77 -4.99 27.56
C VAL A 26 -15.83 -4.06 28.13
N ILE A 27 -16.29 -4.33 29.35
CA ILE A 27 -17.25 -3.45 30.05
C ILE A 27 -16.58 -2.09 30.32
N ASP A 28 -15.33 -2.08 30.77
CA ASP A 28 -14.56 -0.85 30.97
C ASP A 28 -14.41 -0.06 29.66
N ALA A 29 -14.12 -0.73 28.54
CA ALA A 29 -14.04 -0.09 27.22
C ALA A 29 -15.39 0.46 26.72
N ILE A 30 -16.50 -0.21 27.03
CA ILE A 30 -17.86 0.29 26.74
C ILE A 30 -18.13 1.54 27.56
N ILE A 31 -17.85 1.50 28.86
CA ILE A 31 -18.06 2.64 29.76
C ILE A 31 -17.19 3.80 29.29
N GLU A 32 -15.89 3.60 29.10
CA GLU A 32 -14.97 4.63 28.61
C GLU A 32 -15.42 5.22 27.27
N GLY A 33 -15.83 4.36 26.33
CA GLY A 33 -16.31 4.76 25.01
C GLY A 33 -17.61 5.56 25.03
N LEU A 34 -18.56 5.21 25.89
CA LEU A 34 -19.82 5.94 26.10
C LEU A 34 -19.61 7.24 26.88
N SER A 35 -18.63 7.28 27.77
CA SER A 35 -18.23 8.47 28.54
C SER A 35 -17.52 9.53 27.71
N LYS A 36 -17.20 9.24 26.44
CA LYS A 36 -16.69 10.25 25.52
C LYS A 36 -17.78 11.29 25.21
N PRO A 37 -17.39 12.54 24.93
CA PRO A 37 -18.34 13.57 24.49
C PRO A 37 -19.11 13.14 23.24
N SER A 38 -20.30 13.72 23.04
CA SER A 38 -21.08 13.55 21.81
C SER A 38 -20.21 13.83 20.57
N GLY A 39 -20.36 13.02 19.53
CA GLY A 39 -19.53 13.02 18.32
C GLY A 39 -18.24 12.21 18.40
N ALA A 40 -17.77 11.86 19.61
CA ALA A 40 -16.56 11.04 19.82
C ALA A 40 -16.86 9.70 20.51
N ARG A 41 -18.13 9.38 20.75
CA ARG A 41 -18.57 8.13 21.40
C ARG A 41 -18.26 6.93 20.53
N SER A 42 -17.78 5.87 21.17
CA SER A 42 -17.36 4.65 20.47
C SER A 42 -17.73 3.41 21.27
N LEU A 43 -17.97 2.29 20.59
CA LEU A 43 -18.08 0.97 21.21
C LEU A 43 -17.01 0.02 20.64
N PRO A 44 -16.46 -0.89 21.47
CA PRO A 44 -15.40 -1.78 21.01
C PRO A 44 -15.90 -2.79 19.98
N THR A 45 -15.13 -2.99 18.90
CA THR A 45 -15.41 -3.99 17.84
C THR A 45 -15.60 -5.40 18.38
N LEU A 46 -14.98 -5.74 19.51
CA LEU A 46 -15.10 -7.06 20.16
C LEU A 46 -16.55 -7.46 20.47
N LEU A 47 -17.44 -6.48 20.64
CA LEU A 47 -18.87 -6.71 20.84
C LEU A 47 -19.52 -7.48 19.68
N LEU A 48 -19.03 -7.25 18.47
CA LEU A 48 -19.56 -7.84 17.25
C LEU A 48 -19.32 -9.36 17.19
N TYR A 49 -18.29 -9.87 17.84
CA TYR A 49 -17.74 -11.22 17.58
C TYR A 49 -18.05 -12.25 18.67
N ASN A 50 -19.21 -12.15 19.33
CA ASN A 50 -19.74 -13.26 20.13
C ASN A 50 -20.22 -14.41 19.24
N GLU A 51 -20.61 -15.54 19.83
CA GLU A 51 -21.10 -16.72 19.10
C GLU A 51 -22.14 -16.40 18.00
N ARG A 52 -23.12 -15.55 18.32
CA ARG A 52 -24.15 -15.15 17.34
C ARG A 52 -23.57 -14.25 16.24
N GLY A 53 -22.70 -13.33 16.61
CA GLY A 53 -22.04 -12.41 15.72
C GLY A 53 -21.15 -13.11 14.71
N LEU A 54 -20.31 -14.05 15.16
CA LEU A 54 -19.48 -14.87 14.26
C LEU A 54 -20.33 -15.62 13.22
N ARG A 55 -21.51 -16.14 13.60
CA ARG A 55 -22.45 -16.75 12.64
C ARG A 55 -23.06 -15.76 11.66
N LEU A 56 -23.32 -14.53 12.09
CA LEU A 56 -23.80 -13.47 11.20
C LEU A 56 -22.69 -13.01 10.25
N TYR A 57 -21.44 -12.95 10.72
CA TYR A 57 -20.28 -12.70 9.88
C TYR A 57 -20.05 -13.81 8.86
N ASP A 58 -20.27 -15.07 9.24
CA ASP A 58 -20.31 -16.22 8.32
C ASP A 58 -21.41 -16.02 7.25
N ASP A 59 -22.59 -15.53 7.63
CA ASP A 59 -23.65 -15.19 6.68
C ASP A 59 -23.25 -14.03 5.74
N ILE A 60 -22.60 -12.96 6.23
CA ILE A 60 -22.08 -11.86 5.39
C ILE A 60 -21.11 -12.45 4.35
N THR A 61 -20.11 -13.19 4.82
CA THR A 61 -19.03 -13.69 3.98
C THR A 61 -19.49 -14.76 3.00
N THR A 62 -20.53 -15.54 3.30
CA THR A 62 -20.97 -16.66 2.45
C THR A 62 -22.26 -16.42 1.67
N LYS A 63 -23.10 -15.47 2.10
CA LYS A 63 -24.43 -15.23 1.51
C LYS A 63 -24.60 -13.81 0.96
N ALA A 64 -23.85 -12.81 1.42
CA ALA A 64 -23.86 -11.48 0.83
C ALA A 64 -22.83 -11.41 -0.30
N THR A 65 -23.30 -11.56 -1.54
CA THR A 65 -22.45 -11.51 -2.74
C THR A 65 -21.74 -10.16 -2.92
N GLU A 66 -22.31 -9.12 -2.34
CA GLU A 66 -21.85 -7.73 -2.33
C GLU A 66 -20.62 -7.55 -1.44
N TYR A 67 -20.42 -8.41 -0.43
CA TYR A 67 -19.20 -8.44 0.39
C TYR A 67 -18.04 -9.11 -0.37
N TYR A 68 -17.57 -8.44 -1.42
CA TYR A 68 -16.65 -8.97 -2.41
C TYR A 68 -15.30 -9.43 -1.82
N LEU A 69 -14.85 -8.82 -0.71
CA LEU A 69 -13.55 -9.11 -0.08
C LEU A 69 -13.38 -10.60 0.21
N PHE A 70 -14.42 -11.25 0.72
CA PHE A 70 -14.37 -12.68 0.99
C PHE A 70 -14.27 -13.49 -0.30
N GLY A 71 -15.10 -13.20 -1.29
CA GLY A 71 -15.11 -13.91 -2.57
C GLY A 71 -13.79 -13.77 -3.33
N CYS A 72 -13.20 -12.57 -3.35
CA CYS A 72 -11.90 -12.32 -3.96
C CYS A 72 -10.78 -13.12 -3.27
N GLU A 73 -10.70 -13.11 -1.94
CA GLU A 73 -9.69 -13.88 -1.23
C GLU A 73 -9.93 -15.41 -1.32
N GLU A 74 -11.19 -15.86 -1.30
CA GLU A 74 -11.53 -17.28 -1.50
C GLU A 74 -11.07 -17.73 -2.89
N GLN A 75 -11.34 -16.92 -3.93
CA GLN A 75 -10.91 -17.19 -5.28
C GLN A 75 -9.38 -17.23 -5.39
N ILE A 76 -8.66 -16.24 -4.83
CA ILE A 76 -7.19 -16.23 -4.83
C ILE A 76 -6.64 -17.51 -4.17
N LEU A 77 -7.18 -17.92 -3.02
CA LEU A 77 -6.72 -19.13 -2.34
C LEU A 77 -7.14 -20.41 -3.08
N SER A 78 -8.32 -20.45 -3.68
CA SER A 78 -8.74 -21.57 -4.50
C SER A 78 -7.83 -21.76 -5.73
N ASP A 79 -7.51 -20.66 -6.40
CA ASP A 79 -6.80 -20.67 -7.69
C ASP A 79 -5.28 -20.79 -7.50
N HIS A 80 -4.73 -20.24 -6.40
CA HIS A 80 -3.29 -20.10 -6.21
C HIS A 80 -2.74 -20.71 -4.90
N ALA A 81 -3.52 -21.42 -4.08
CA ALA A 81 -2.99 -21.96 -2.80
C ALA A 81 -1.77 -22.86 -2.97
N ASP A 82 -1.70 -23.71 -4.00
CA ASP A 82 -0.52 -24.56 -4.23
C ASP A 82 0.73 -23.72 -4.53
N GLU A 83 0.60 -22.65 -5.30
CA GLU A 83 1.69 -21.72 -5.59
C GLU A 83 2.10 -20.92 -4.34
N ILE A 84 1.13 -20.43 -3.57
CA ILE A 84 1.35 -19.72 -2.30
C ILE A 84 2.14 -20.61 -1.34
N ILE A 85 1.74 -21.87 -1.19
CA ILE A 85 2.42 -22.86 -0.35
C ILE A 85 3.86 -23.07 -0.82
N VAL A 86 4.07 -23.24 -2.13
CA VAL A 86 5.41 -23.41 -2.71
C VAL A 86 6.30 -22.19 -2.43
N ARG A 87 5.78 -20.98 -2.62
CA ARG A 87 6.51 -19.72 -2.42
C ARG A 87 6.77 -19.43 -0.93
N ALA A 88 5.80 -19.71 -0.06
CA ALA A 88 5.91 -19.48 1.39
C ALA A 88 6.83 -20.49 2.08
N MET A 89 6.84 -21.75 1.65
CA MET A 89 7.61 -22.81 2.32
C MET A 89 9.05 -22.93 1.81
N GLY A 90 9.34 -22.51 0.58
CA GLY A 90 10.58 -22.87 -0.10
C GLY A 90 10.65 -24.38 -0.36
N ALA A 91 11.36 -24.79 -1.40
CA ALA A 91 11.33 -26.18 -1.88
C ALA A 91 12.04 -27.21 -0.98
N ALA A 92 12.72 -26.77 0.08
CA ALA A 92 13.08 -27.66 1.16
C ALA A 92 11.82 -27.96 1.97
N GLN A 93 11.11 -29.04 1.62
CA GLN A 93 10.11 -29.65 2.50
C GLN A 93 10.67 -29.71 3.92
N ARG A 94 10.20 -28.82 4.79
CA ARG A 94 10.68 -28.73 6.17
C ARG A 94 10.04 -29.88 6.93
N ASP A 95 10.84 -30.58 7.74
CA ASP A 95 10.35 -31.76 8.45
C ASP A 95 9.27 -31.42 9.50
N HIS A 96 9.14 -30.14 9.90
CA HIS A 96 8.11 -29.65 10.81
C HIS A 96 7.74 -28.18 10.55
N GLU A 97 6.45 -27.85 10.49
CA GLU A 97 5.95 -26.47 10.36
C GLU A 97 4.69 -26.22 11.18
N VAL A 98 4.56 -25.00 11.71
CA VAL A 98 3.38 -24.55 12.44
C VAL A 98 2.73 -23.40 11.70
N VAL A 99 1.47 -23.59 11.31
CA VAL A 99 0.60 -22.58 10.72
C VAL A 99 -0.32 -22.05 11.80
N ILE A 100 -0.39 -20.73 11.96
CA ILE A 100 -1.34 -20.07 12.86
C ILE A 100 -2.13 -19.06 12.05
N GLU A 101 -3.45 -19.18 12.08
CA GLU A 101 -4.34 -18.19 11.49
C GLU A 101 -4.94 -17.30 12.57
N LEU A 102 -4.71 -15.99 12.43
CA LEU A 102 -5.22 -14.97 13.34
C LEU A 102 -6.61 -14.53 12.84
N GLY A 103 -7.66 -14.81 13.62
CA GLY A 103 -9.03 -14.44 13.25
C GLY A 103 -9.60 -15.38 12.20
N ALA A 104 -9.53 -16.68 12.48
CA ALA A 104 -9.71 -17.73 11.46
C ALA A 104 -11.16 -17.86 10.94
N GLY A 105 -12.16 -17.40 11.69
CA GLY A 105 -13.55 -17.35 11.25
C GLY A 105 -14.07 -18.72 10.77
N ALA A 106 -14.72 -18.75 9.60
CA ALA A 106 -15.39 -19.93 9.06
C ALA A 106 -14.45 -21.01 8.47
N LEU A 107 -13.13 -20.77 8.43
CA LEU A 107 -12.09 -21.66 7.86
C LEU A 107 -12.29 -22.10 6.40
N ARG A 108 -13.31 -21.58 5.71
CA ARG A 108 -13.66 -21.99 4.35
C ARG A 108 -12.56 -21.63 3.35
N LYS A 109 -12.11 -20.38 3.37
CA LYS A 109 -10.96 -19.91 2.58
C LYS A 109 -9.68 -20.67 2.95
N THR A 110 -9.47 -20.87 4.25
CA THR A 110 -8.34 -21.62 4.81
C THR A 110 -8.33 -23.08 4.36
N SER A 111 -9.49 -23.69 4.11
CA SER A 111 -9.57 -25.08 3.64
C SER A 111 -8.80 -25.30 2.33
N HIS A 112 -8.81 -24.33 1.42
CA HIS A 112 -8.02 -24.35 0.19
C HIS A 112 -6.51 -24.36 0.49
N PHE A 113 -6.08 -23.50 1.42
CA PHE A 113 -4.70 -23.45 1.89
C PHE A 113 -4.27 -24.76 2.57
N LEU A 114 -5.10 -25.34 3.44
CA LEU A 114 -4.78 -26.58 4.14
C LEU A 114 -4.76 -27.81 3.23
N LEU A 115 -5.63 -27.85 2.22
CA LEU A 115 -5.60 -28.89 1.19
C LEU A 115 -4.31 -28.80 0.37
N ALA A 116 -3.89 -27.59 -0.03
CA ALA A 116 -2.63 -27.37 -0.72
C ALA A 116 -1.42 -27.77 0.15
N LEU A 117 -1.44 -27.38 1.44
CA LEU A 117 -0.42 -27.79 2.40
C LEU A 117 -0.36 -29.31 2.56
N ALA A 118 -1.50 -29.99 2.64
CA ALA A 118 -1.57 -31.45 2.73
C ALA A 118 -1.04 -32.13 1.46
N ARG A 119 -1.34 -31.59 0.26
CA ARG A 119 -0.77 -32.09 -1.00
C ARG A 119 0.76 -31.96 -1.03
N ALA A 120 1.29 -30.85 -0.52
CA ALA A 120 2.73 -30.58 -0.45
C ALA A 120 3.45 -31.40 0.63
N ALA A 121 2.76 -31.80 1.71
CA ALA A 121 3.33 -32.56 2.81
C ALA A 121 3.61 -34.04 2.45
N LYS A 122 4.75 -34.57 2.93
CA LYS A 122 5.03 -36.01 2.88
C LYS A 122 4.07 -36.76 3.82
N PRO A 123 3.44 -37.86 3.39
CA PRO A 123 2.60 -38.67 4.28
C PRO A 123 3.46 -39.29 5.40
N ALA A 124 2.96 -39.24 6.63
CA ALA A 124 3.60 -39.91 7.76
C ALA A 124 3.57 -41.45 7.60
N ASN A 125 4.58 -42.16 8.11
CA ASN A 125 4.53 -43.63 8.13
C ASN A 125 3.42 -44.11 9.07
N THR A 126 2.95 -45.36 8.90
CA THR A 126 1.87 -45.91 9.73
C THR A 126 2.26 -45.92 11.20
N GLY A 127 1.64 -45.04 12.00
CA GLY A 127 1.95 -44.84 13.43
C GLY A 127 2.77 -43.57 13.76
N GLU A 128 3.23 -42.81 12.77
CA GLU A 128 3.88 -41.50 12.95
C GLU A 128 2.87 -40.34 12.86
N LYS A 129 3.09 -39.26 13.63
CA LYS A 129 2.23 -38.07 13.62
C LYS A 129 2.46 -37.19 12.38
N PRO A 130 1.44 -36.42 11.95
CA PRO A 130 1.58 -35.41 10.88
C PRO A 130 2.74 -34.45 11.16
N ARG A 131 3.48 -34.09 10.11
CA ARG A 131 4.66 -33.21 10.21
C ARG A 131 4.30 -31.73 10.31
N SER A 132 3.12 -31.32 9.84
CA SER A 132 2.62 -29.94 9.92
C SER A 132 1.42 -29.82 10.87
N SER A 133 1.35 -28.68 11.57
CA SER A 133 0.24 -28.36 12.47
C SER A 133 -0.38 -27.01 12.13
N TYR A 134 -1.70 -26.96 12.07
CA TYR A 134 -2.49 -25.74 11.89
C TYR A 134 -3.26 -25.40 13.18
N TYR A 135 -3.24 -24.12 13.56
CA TYR A 135 -3.98 -23.60 14.70
C TYR A 135 -4.85 -22.41 14.29
N ALA A 136 -6.16 -22.57 14.41
CA ALA A 136 -7.14 -21.49 14.26
C ALA A 136 -7.20 -20.68 15.56
N LEU A 137 -6.76 -19.42 15.56
CA LEU A 137 -6.91 -18.52 16.71
C LEU A 137 -8.20 -17.70 16.58
N ASP A 138 -9.09 -17.83 17.55
CA ASP A 138 -10.34 -17.07 17.58
C ASP A 138 -10.88 -16.86 19.01
N LEU A 139 -11.83 -15.94 19.15
CA LEU A 139 -12.35 -15.43 20.42
C LEU A 139 -13.30 -16.40 21.12
N GLU A 140 -14.05 -17.20 20.36
CA GLU A 140 -15.16 -18.00 20.88
C GLU A 140 -14.91 -19.50 20.74
N ARG A 141 -14.79 -20.19 21.88
CA ARG A 141 -14.52 -21.63 21.94
C ARG A 141 -15.57 -22.46 21.21
N ALA A 142 -16.85 -22.11 21.35
CA ALA A 142 -17.93 -22.88 20.74
C ALA A 142 -17.87 -22.82 19.21
N GLU A 143 -17.56 -21.65 18.65
CA GLU A 143 -17.43 -21.46 17.21
C GLU A 143 -16.13 -22.09 16.68
N LEU A 144 -15.00 -21.99 17.40
CA LEU A 144 -13.78 -22.75 17.09
C LEU A 144 -14.05 -24.26 16.99
N VAL A 145 -14.77 -24.82 17.97
CA VAL A 145 -15.13 -26.25 17.93
C VAL A 145 -16.04 -26.57 16.74
N ARG A 146 -17.00 -25.69 16.43
CA ARG A 146 -17.91 -25.87 15.29
C ARG A 146 -17.14 -25.87 13.97
N THR A 147 -16.36 -24.83 13.70
CA THR A 147 -15.65 -24.65 12.43
C THR A 147 -14.58 -25.71 12.23
N LEU A 148 -13.88 -26.13 13.30
CA LEU A 148 -12.93 -27.27 13.23
C LEU A 148 -13.64 -28.61 12.98
N ARG A 149 -14.85 -28.82 13.50
CA ARG A 149 -15.65 -30.02 13.17
C ARG A 149 -16.13 -30.01 11.73
N GLU A 150 -16.52 -28.84 11.21
CA GLU A 150 -16.90 -28.67 9.81
C GLU A 150 -15.70 -28.90 8.88
N LEU A 151 -14.53 -28.36 9.23
CA LEU A 151 -13.26 -28.65 8.54
C LEU A 151 -12.95 -30.15 8.55
N SER A 152 -13.08 -30.80 9.72
CA SER A 152 -12.86 -32.25 9.87
C SER A 152 -13.85 -33.08 9.05
N ALA A 153 -15.12 -32.69 9.02
CA ALA A 153 -16.16 -33.38 8.26
C ALA A 153 -16.01 -33.16 6.73
N GLY A 154 -15.58 -31.97 6.32
CA GLY A 154 -15.40 -31.58 4.93
C GLY A 154 -14.13 -32.16 4.32
N ILE A 155 -12.96 -31.76 4.85
CA ILE A 155 -11.64 -32.10 4.28
C ILE A 155 -10.77 -32.94 5.22
N GLY A 156 -11.26 -33.34 6.40
CA GLY A 156 -10.44 -34.04 7.39
C GLY A 156 -9.82 -35.35 6.91
N LYS A 157 -10.47 -36.05 5.96
CA LYS A 157 -9.90 -37.25 5.33
C LYS A 157 -8.70 -36.92 4.44
N ASP A 158 -8.71 -35.77 3.80
CA ASP A 158 -7.63 -35.31 2.92
C ASP A 158 -6.44 -34.76 3.73
N LEU A 159 -6.70 -34.30 4.96
CA LEU A 159 -5.67 -33.86 5.90
C LEU A 159 -5.06 -35.01 6.74
N ASP A 160 -5.72 -36.16 6.80
CA ASP A 160 -5.33 -37.27 7.68
C ASP A 160 -3.89 -37.75 7.42
N GLY A 161 -3.11 -37.89 8.50
CA GLY A 161 -1.69 -38.25 8.42
C GLY A 161 -0.75 -37.21 7.78
N ARG A 162 -1.26 -36.03 7.39
CA ARG A 162 -0.51 -34.98 6.68
C ARG A 162 -0.47 -33.65 7.42
N VAL A 163 -1.64 -33.17 7.86
CA VAL A 163 -1.78 -31.92 8.62
C VAL A 163 -2.65 -32.17 9.85
N SER A 164 -2.06 -31.98 11.03
CA SER A 164 -2.84 -31.90 12.27
C SER A 164 -3.47 -30.51 12.40
N PHE A 165 -4.67 -30.41 12.96
CA PHE A 165 -5.32 -29.12 13.19
C PHE A 165 -5.93 -29.02 14.60
N GLY A 166 -5.96 -27.81 15.13
CA GLY A 166 -6.57 -27.47 16.42
C GLY A 166 -6.94 -25.99 16.48
N GLY A 167 -7.48 -25.58 17.62
CA GLY A 167 -7.84 -24.20 17.89
C GLY A 167 -7.00 -23.61 19.02
N MET A 168 -6.83 -22.29 18.98
CA MET A 168 -6.36 -21.47 20.07
C MET A 168 -7.51 -20.53 20.47
N TRP A 169 -7.94 -20.63 21.71
CA TRP A 169 -9.02 -19.80 22.24
C TRP A 169 -8.42 -18.57 22.92
N GLY A 170 -8.61 -17.38 22.34
CA GLY A 170 -8.18 -16.12 22.92
C GLY A 170 -8.05 -14.98 21.91
N THR A 171 -7.52 -13.84 22.37
CA THR A 171 -7.27 -12.66 21.52
C THR A 171 -6.00 -12.82 20.70
N TYR A 172 -5.79 -11.92 19.72
CA TYR A 172 -4.52 -11.84 18.99
C TYR A 172 -3.33 -11.69 19.93
N ASP A 173 -3.41 -10.79 20.91
CA ASP A 173 -2.35 -10.57 21.90
C ASP A 173 -2.08 -11.83 22.74
N GLY A 174 -3.13 -12.54 23.16
CA GLY A 174 -3.01 -13.80 23.90
C GLY A 174 -2.28 -14.86 23.08
N GLY A 175 -2.67 -15.04 21.81
CA GLY A 175 -2.01 -15.94 20.87
C GLY A 175 -0.55 -15.57 20.61
N ILE A 176 -0.27 -14.30 20.33
CA ILE A 176 1.09 -13.78 20.10
C ILE A 176 1.96 -13.98 21.34
N ALA A 177 1.46 -13.65 22.53
CA ALA A 177 2.18 -13.81 23.79
C ALA A 177 2.47 -15.29 24.09
N PHE A 178 1.50 -16.17 23.82
CA PHE A 178 1.67 -17.61 23.93
C PHE A 178 2.81 -18.12 23.05
N VAL A 179 2.87 -17.67 21.78
CA VAL A 179 3.94 -18.07 20.85
C VAL A 179 5.30 -17.50 21.29
N LYS A 180 5.37 -16.21 21.66
CA LYS A 180 6.61 -15.56 22.13
C LYS A 180 7.24 -16.22 23.36
N ARG A 181 6.42 -16.74 24.28
CA ARG A 181 6.90 -17.45 25.48
C ARG A 181 7.30 -18.91 25.21
N GLY A 182 7.20 -19.38 23.96
CA GLY A 182 7.57 -20.75 23.58
C GLY A 182 6.44 -21.77 23.73
N GLY A 183 5.18 -21.34 23.87
CA GLY A 183 4.02 -22.21 24.09
C GLY A 183 3.82 -23.28 22.99
N LEU A 184 4.22 -23.00 21.75
CA LEU A 184 4.21 -23.99 20.67
C LEU A 184 5.11 -25.20 20.95
N ARG A 185 6.29 -24.96 21.56
CA ARG A 185 7.22 -26.01 21.95
C ARG A 185 6.67 -26.83 23.12
N GLU A 186 6.00 -26.17 24.07
CA GLU A 186 5.34 -26.86 25.18
C GLU A 186 4.21 -27.77 24.71
N LEU A 187 3.43 -27.34 23.71
CA LEU A 187 2.39 -28.17 23.08
C LEU A 187 3.00 -29.39 22.40
N GLN A 188 4.05 -29.21 21.62
CA GLN A 188 4.78 -30.31 20.98
C GLN A 188 5.33 -31.30 22.02
N LEU A 189 5.98 -30.82 23.08
CA LEU A 189 6.51 -31.66 24.17
C LEU A 189 5.42 -32.41 24.94
N LYS A 190 4.29 -31.77 25.25
CA LYS A 190 3.15 -32.44 25.90
C LYS A 190 2.57 -33.54 25.02
N GLN A 191 2.48 -33.30 23.71
CA GLN A 191 2.03 -34.30 22.73
C GLN A 191 3.00 -35.47 22.56
N GLU A 192 4.32 -35.25 22.68
CA GLU A 192 5.35 -36.30 22.67
C GLU A 192 5.35 -37.13 23.96
N ILE A 193 5.16 -36.49 25.12
CA ILE A 193 5.09 -37.17 26.41
C ILE A 193 3.82 -38.01 26.52
N SER A 194 2.67 -37.48 26.05
CA SER A 194 1.40 -38.21 26.05
C SER A 194 1.47 -39.46 25.16
N SER A 195 2.11 -39.40 23.99
CA SER A 195 2.23 -40.59 23.13
C SER A 195 3.15 -41.64 23.75
N LYS A 196 4.26 -41.23 24.38
CA LYS A 196 5.15 -42.17 25.10
C LYS A 196 4.44 -42.83 26.28
N LEU A 197 3.53 -42.13 26.96
CA LEU A 197 2.70 -42.69 28.03
C LEU A 197 1.66 -43.68 27.50
N GLU A 198 0.99 -43.37 26.39
CA GLU A 198 0.05 -44.30 25.72
C GLU A 198 0.76 -45.56 25.19
N ASP A 199 1.97 -45.43 24.64
CA ASP A 199 2.79 -46.57 24.20
C ASP A 199 3.20 -47.45 25.40
N LEU A 200 3.56 -46.83 26.54
CA LEU A 200 3.89 -47.53 27.79
C LEU A 200 2.67 -48.22 28.44
N GLU A 201 1.48 -47.63 28.33
CA GLU A 201 0.22 -48.23 28.80
C GLU A 201 -0.24 -49.37 27.87
N THR A 202 0.00 -49.23 26.56
CA THR A 202 -0.26 -50.27 25.55
C THR A 202 0.71 -51.45 25.71
N GLU A 203 1.97 -51.21 26.06
CA GLU A 203 2.95 -52.25 26.41
C GLU A 203 2.61 -52.95 27.74
N ARG A 204 2.03 -52.25 28.72
CA ARG A 204 1.55 -52.84 29.98
C ARG A 204 0.20 -53.58 29.85
N GLY A 205 -0.50 -53.43 28.72
CA GLY A 205 -1.89 -53.86 28.52
C GLY A 205 -2.13 -55.23 27.89
N ARG A 206 -1.20 -56.20 27.96
CA ARG A 206 -1.47 -57.60 27.55
C ARG A 206 -1.12 -58.61 28.65
N ALA A 207 -2.08 -58.82 29.55
CA ALA A 207 -2.64 -60.12 29.96
C ALA A 207 -3.08 -60.11 31.44
N VAL A 208 -4.38 -59.86 31.71
CA VAL A 208 -5.17 -60.67 32.65
C VAL A 208 -6.65 -60.63 32.21
N ASP A 209 -7.22 -61.81 31.96
CA ASP A 209 -8.63 -62.05 31.60
C ASP A 209 -9.56 -61.98 32.85
N ARG A 210 -10.66 -61.24 32.67
CA ARG A 210 -12.07 -61.42 33.12
C ARG A 210 -12.43 -61.67 34.60
N VAL A 211 -13.42 -60.89 35.10
CA VAL A 211 -14.86 -61.24 35.33
C VAL A 211 -15.50 -60.19 36.30
N PRO A 212 -16.82 -59.87 36.18
CA PRO A 212 -17.39 -58.56 36.47
C PRO A 212 -18.26 -58.51 37.75
N VAL A 213 -18.51 -57.31 38.30
CA VAL A 213 -19.73 -57.03 39.09
C VAL A 213 -20.27 -55.62 38.81
N VAL A 214 -21.59 -55.58 38.77
CA VAL A 214 -22.59 -54.62 38.32
C VAL A 214 -23.07 -53.71 39.46
N ARG A 215 -23.44 -52.45 39.11
CA ARG A 215 -24.39 -51.50 39.78
C ARG A 215 -23.92 -50.83 41.10
N THR A 216 -24.27 -49.58 41.45
CA THR A 216 -25.29 -48.60 41.00
C THR A 216 -25.07 -47.25 41.71
N ALA A 217 -25.68 -46.20 41.12
CA ALA A 217 -26.31 -45.04 41.77
C ALA A 217 -25.48 -43.74 42.04
N GLN A 218 -25.93 -42.66 41.38
CA GLN A 218 -25.95 -41.27 41.86
C GLN A 218 -26.77 -41.14 43.18
N PRO A 219 -26.76 -40.02 43.96
CA PRO A 219 -26.55 -38.61 43.55
C PRO A 219 -25.77 -37.69 44.56
N THR A 220 -25.62 -36.42 44.15
CA THR A 220 -25.39 -35.15 44.89
C THR A 220 -26.25 -34.97 46.19
N PRO A 221 -26.15 -33.89 47.05
CA PRO A 221 -25.27 -32.69 47.13
C PRO A 221 -24.81 -32.22 48.58
N THR A 222 -23.91 -31.21 48.65
CA THR A 222 -23.73 -30.06 49.63
C THR A 222 -23.77 -30.25 51.19
N PRO A 223 -23.52 -29.21 52.04
CA PRO A 223 -22.49 -28.15 52.16
C PRO A 223 -21.94 -27.98 53.63
N SER A 224 -21.36 -26.80 53.96
CA SER A 224 -21.06 -26.21 55.32
C SER A 224 -19.68 -26.55 55.93
N GLU A 225 -18.97 -25.72 56.72
CA GLU A 225 -19.08 -24.36 57.27
C GLU A 225 -17.71 -24.08 57.95
N SER A 226 -17.06 -22.93 57.73
CA SER A 226 -16.91 -21.77 58.64
C SER A 226 -15.85 -21.84 59.77
N ASN A 227 -15.22 -20.66 59.97
CA ASN A 227 -14.54 -20.14 61.16
C ASN A 227 -13.16 -20.70 61.53
N SER A 228 -12.18 -19.93 62.04
CA SER A 228 -12.02 -18.50 62.37
C SER A 228 -10.64 -18.37 63.05
N GLY A 229 -9.98 -17.20 62.99
CA GLY A 229 -9.13 -16.78 64.13
C GLY A 229 -7.74 -16.23 63.84
N SER A 230 -7.65 -14.90 63.96
CA SER A 230 -6.61 -14.12 64.65
C SER A 230 -5.13 -14.13 64.19
N SER A 231 -4.74 -12.95 63.68
CA SER A 231 -3.47 -12.19 63.78
C SER A 231 -2.79 -12.23 65.18
N PRO A 232 -1.59 -11.62 65.45
CA PRO A 232 -0.98 -10.53 64.67
C PRO A 232 0.58 -10.36 64.71
N GLN A 233 1.02 -9.25 64.07
CA GLN A 233 2.12 -8.33 64.43
C GLN A 233 3.55 -8.63 63.91
N GLU A 234 4.09 -7.78 63.00
CA GLU A 234 4.87 -6.51 63.20
C GLU A 234 6.39 -6.83 63.13
N GLU A 235 7.35 -6.10 62.56
CA GLU A 235 7.65 -4.71 62.14
C GLU A 235 8.85 -4.83 61.15
N ALA A 236 8.91 -4.15 60.00
CA ALA A 236 9.32 -2.77 59.70
C ALA A 236 10.83 -2.42 59.77
N MET A 237 11.26 -1.62 58.78
CA MET A 237 12.36 -0.61 58.75
C MET A 237 13.63 -0.83 57.88
N THR A 238 13.54 -0.34 56.63
CA THR A 238 14.32 0.77 55.99
C THR A 238 15.87 0.84 56.01
N ALA A 239 16.46 0.76 54.78
CA ALA A 239 17.45 1.64 54.08
C ALA A 239 18.80 2.04 54.77
N PRO A 240 19.78 2.74 54.13
CA PRO A 240 19.99 3.17 52.72
C PRO A 240 21.46 3.02 52.13
N VAL A 241 21.55 3.09 50.78
CA VAL A 241 22.44 3.90 49.86
C VAL A 241 23.97 4.07 50.10
N VAL A 242 24.77 3.92 49.01
CA VAL A 242 25.74 4.88 48.37
C VAL A 242 27.00 4.21 47.77
N ALA A 243 27.32 4.61 46.54
CA ALA A 243 28.41 4.23 45.64
C ALA A 243 29.80 4.80 45.99
N THR A 244 30.91 4.24 45.46
CA THR A 244 31.88 4.96 44.59
C THR A 244 33.01 4.08 43.99
N VAL A 245 33.56 4.62 42.90
CA VAL A 245 34.53 4.18 41.89
C VAL A 245 36.00 4.17 42.35
N THR A 246 36.87 3.33 41.75
CA THR A 246 38.24 3.69 41.27
C THR A 246 38.90 2.53 40.52
N GLY A 247 39.70 2.84 39.49
CA GLY A 247 40.32 1.88 38.56
C GLY A 247 41.86 1.80 38.59
N SER A 248 42.40 1.14 37.54
CA SER A 248 43.77 1.19 36.98
C SER A 248 44.75 0.00 37.21
N ALA A 249 44.87 -0.81 36.14
CA ALA A 249 46.09 -1.22 35.39
C ALA A 249 47.23 -2.07 36.01
N THR A 250 47.55 -3.24 35.39
CA THR A 250 48.75 -3.54 34.55
C THR A 250 49.15 -5.04 34.49
N GLN A 251 49.28 -5.53 33.25
CA GLN A 251 50.24 -6.51 32.65
C GLN A 251 50.62 -7.88 33.28
N THR A 252 50.25 -8.95 32.54
CA THR A 252 50.98 -10.22 32.15
C THR A 252 51.67 -11.11 33.20
N PRO A 253 51.53 -12.46 33.11
CA PRO A 253 52.49 -13.26 32.33
C PRO A 253 51.95 -14.55 31.67
N ASN A 254 52.86 -15.19 30.93
CA ASN A 254 52.71 -16.24 29.93
C ASN A 254 53.10 -17.64 30.47
N ARG A 255 52.42 -18.69 29.98
CA ARG A 255 52.82 -20.12 29.79
C ARG A 255 53.19 -21.08 30.94
N SER A 256 52.43 -22.17 31.04
CA SER A 256 52.78 -23.62 30.83
C SER A 256 52.00 -24.49 31.83
N ALA A 257 51.51 -25.71 31.60
CA ALA A 257 51.25 -26.56 30.43
C ALA A 257 50.14 -27.56 30.84
N LEU A 258 49.26 -27.93 29.92
CA LEU A 258 48.17 -28.90 30.08
C LEU A 258 48.59 -30.29 29.52
N PRO A 259 48.07 -31.41 30.05
CA PRO A 259 48.06 -32.70 29.35
C PRO A 259 46.83 -32.84 28.43
N THR A 260 47.04 -33.50 27.30
CA THR A 260 46.11 -33.79 26.19
C THR A 260 44.96 -34.74 26.57
N PRO A 261 43.74 -34.56 26.00
CA PRO A 261 42.64 -35.54 26.05
C PRO A 261 42.60 -36.45 24.80
N PRO A 262 41.84 -37.57 24.86
CA PRO A 262 41.78 -38.58 23.80
C PRO A 262 40.99 -38.13 22.56
N SER A 263 41.36 -38.71 21.43
CA SER A 263 40.90 -38.44 20.07
C SER A 263 39.50 -38.97 19.78
N SER A 264 38.56 -38.07 19.44
CA SER A 264 37.66 -38.15 18.28
C SER A 264 36.72 -36.93 18.28
N LEU A 265 36.96 -36.00 17.36
CA LEU A 265 36.14 -34.80 17.15
C LEU A 265 34.85 -35.16 16.36
N PRO A 266 33.66 -34.69 16.76
CA PRO A 266 32.62 -34.31 15.82
C PRO A 266 32.86 -32.88 15.33
N SER A 267 32.57 -32.65 14.05
CA SER A 267 32.68 -31.40 13.30
C SER A 267 31.82 -30.25 13.86
N PRO A 268 32.14 -28.98 13.54
CA PRO A 268 31.47 -27.81 14.11
C PRO A 268 30.27 -27.41 13.24
N THR A 269 29.04 -27.71 13.67
CA THR A 269 27.80 -26.97 13.31
C THR A 269 26.59 -27.67 13.92
N GLU A 270 25.84 -26.98 14.79
CA GLU A 270 24.37 -26.99 14.81
C GLU A 270 23.89 -26.01 15.89
N LYS A 271 23.37 -24.85 15.45
CA LYS A 271 22.44 -24.07 16.29
C LYS A 271 21.13 -24.85 16.34
N PRO A 272 20.41 -24.91 17.48
CA PRO A 272 19.11 -25.58 17.53
C PRO A 272 18.16 -24.88 16.56
N VAL A 273 17.75 -25.59 15.50
CA VAL A 273 16.79 -25.10 14.50
C VAL A 273 15.43 -24.99 15.19
N SER A 274 14.94 -23.77 15.40
CA SER A 274 13.58 -23.55 15.88
C SER A 274 12.60 -23.75 14.73
N THR A 275 11.52 -24.51 14.94
CA THR A 275 10.47 -24.76 13.93
C THR A 275 9.96 -23.44 13.34
N PRO A 276 9.96 -23.29 12.01
CA PRO A 276 9.42 -22.10 11.34
C PRO A 276 7.91 -21.95 11.56
N ILE A 277 7.46 -20.70 11.62
CA ILE A 277 6.06 -20.32 11.84
C ILE A 277 5.53 -19.66 10.57
N GLN A 278 4.37 -20.12 10.10
CA GLN A 278 3.59 -19.42 9.08
C GLN A 278 2.39 -18.75 9.74
N LEU A 279 2.29 -17.43 9.61
CA LEU A 279 1.13 -16.67 10.07
C LEU A 279 0.21 -16.38 8.90
N LEU A 280 -1.09 -16.64 9.09
CA LEU A 280 -2.14 -16.23 8.17
C LEU A 280 -2.91 -15.08 8.83
N PHE A 281 -3.00 -13.95 8.13
CA PHE A 281 -3.87 -12.85 8.51
C PHE A 281 -4.68 -12.40 7.29
N LEU A 282 -5.88 -12.96 7.17
CA LEU A 282 -6.75 -12.86 6.00
C LEU A 282 -7.94 -11.92 6.28
N GLY A 283 -8.74 -11.66 5.25
CA GLY A 283 -9.98 -10.88 5.32
C GLY A 283 -9.80 -9.38 5.15
N SER A 284 -8.62 -8.92 4.69
CA SER A 284 -8.21 -7.51 4.78
C SER A 284 -8.40 -6.88 6.17
N SER A 285 -8.40 -7.70 7.22
CA SER A 285 -8.70 -7.32 8.61
C SER A 285 -7.71 -6.31 9.19
N ILE A 286 -6.51 -6.19 8.60
CA ILE A 286 -5.54 -5.15 8.93
C ILE A 286 -6.09 -3.74 8.67
N GLY A 287 -7.07 -3.59 7.76
CA GLY A 287 -7.75 -2.33 7.46
C GLY A 287 -8.60 -1.80 8.61
N ASN A 288 -8.94 -2.63 9.60
CA ASN A 288 -9.71 -2.23 10.78
C ASN A 288 -8.86 -1.60 11.88
N PHE A 289 -7.53 -1.62 11.71
CA PHE A 289 -6.63 -0.91 12.59
C PHE A 289 -6.47 0.53 12.11
N THR A 290 -6.15 1.43 13.04
CA THR A 290 -5.48 2.67 12.65
C THR A 290 -4.15 2.29 11.97
N PRO A 291 -3.58 3.12 11.07
CA PRO A 291 -2.27 2.83 10.48
C PRO A 291 -1.19 2.55 11.53
N ASP A 292 -1.19 3.29 12.64
CA ASP A 292 -0.28 3.04 13.77
C ASP A 292 -0.58 1.72 14.46
N GLY A 293 -1.85 1.42 14.71
CA GLY A 293 -2.29 0.14 15.26
C GLY A 293 -1.92 -1.04 14.37
N ALA A 294 -1.98 -0.87 13.04
CA ALA A 294 -1.58 -1.88 12.07
C ALA A 294 -0.08 -2.11 12.12
N VAL A 295 0.72 -1.04 12.20
CA VAL A 295 2.18 -1.13 12.33
C VAL A 295 2.57 -1.79 13.64
N ASP A 296 1.97 -1.39 14.76
CA ASP A 296 2.24 -1.97 16.08
C ASP A 296 1.83 -3.44 16.13
N PHE A 297 0.68 -3.77 15.55
CA PHE A 297 0.23 -5.15 15.39
C PHE A 297 1.21 -5.97 14.55
N LEU A 298 1.62 -5.50 13.37
CA LEU A 298 2.57 -6.20 12.50
C LEU A 298 3.95 -6.37 13.18
N ARG A 299 4.45 -5.37 13.90
CA ARG A 299 5.67 -5.46 14.72
C ARG A 299 5.52 -6.42 15.89
N SER A 300 4.31 -6.56 16.43
CA SER A 300 4.04 -7.48 17.52
C SER A 300 4.10 -8.95 17.08
N LEU A 301 3.95 -9.24 15.78
CA LEU A 301 3.95 -10.61 15.26
C LEU A 301 5.29 -11.31 15.57
N PRO A 302 5.26 -12.59 15.98
CA PRO A 302 6.44 -13.32 16.43
C PRO A 302 7.32 -13.85 15.27
N LEU A 303 7.51 -13.08 14.20
CA LEU A 303 8.31 -13.48 13.02
C LEU A 303 9.81 -13.23 13.26
N ARG A 304 10.65 -14.23 13.00
CA ARG A 304 12.10 -14.16 13.26
C ARG A 304 12.90 -14.03 11.96
N ALA A 305 13.77 -13.03 11.87
CA ALA A 305 14.62 -12.82 10.71
C ALA A 305 15.51 -14.05 10.41
N GLY A 306 15.56 -14.49 9.14
CA GLY A 306 16.38 -15.61 8.69
C GLY A 306 15.95 -17.00 9.15
N SER A 307 14.81 -17.13 9.85
CA SER A 307 14.26 -18.41 10.32
C SER A 307 13.38 -19.12 9.30
N GLY A 308 13.04 -18.43 8.21
CA GLY A 308 12.05 -18.88 7.23
C GLY A 308 10.61 -18.76 7.70
N ASP A 309 10.34 -18.02 8.78
CA ASP A 309 8.98 -17.62 9.17
C ASP A 309 8.34 -16.78 8.05
N THR A 310 7.04 -16.97 7.82
CA THR A 310 6.30 -16.26 6.76
C THR A 310 4.99 -15.66 7.29
N LEU A 311 4.52 -14.62 6.60
CA LEU A 311 3.22 -14.00 6.80
C LEU A 311 2.48 -13.99 5.47
N LEU A 312 1.32 -14.62 5.42
CA LEU A 312 0.35 -14.46 4.36
C LEU A 312 -0.68 -13.41 4.81
N LEU A 313 -0.66 -12.25 4.14
CA LEU A 313 -1.48 -11.08 4.49
C LEU A 313 -2.47 -10.78 3.36
N GLY A 314 -3.75 -10.70 3.70
CA GLY A 314 -4.79 -10.20 2.80
C GLY A 314 -4.89 -8.68 2.86
N LEU A 315 -4.93 -8.00 1.71
CA LEU A 315 -5.03 -6.55 1.60
C LEU A 315 -6.01 -6.16 0.50
N ASP A 316 -6.87 -5.19 0.79
CA ASP A 316 -7.72 -4.55 -0.21
C ASP A 316 -6.98 -3.41 -0.93
N GLY A 317 -7.03 -3.42 -2.26
CA GLY A 317 -6.27 -2.53 -3.16
C GLY A 317 -6.85 -1.12 -3.34
N LYS A 318 -7.82 -0.72 -2.51
CA LYS A 318 -8.64 0.50 -2.62
C LYS A 318 -9.60 0.43 -3.81
N ASN A 319 -10.81 -0.05 -3.54
CA ASN A 319 -11.87 -0.17 -4.54
C ASN A 319 -12.82 1.04 -4.57
N ASP A 320 -13.60 1.08 -5.65
CA ASP A 320 -14.70 2.01 -5.90
C ASP A 320 -15.54 2.26 -4.62
N PRO A 321 -15.76 3.54 -4.22
CA PRO A 321 -16.62 3.91 -3.09
C PRO A 321 -17.97 3.19 -3.06
N ASP A 322 -18.60 2.99 -4.22
CA ASP A 322 -19.92 2.36 -4.32
C ASP A 322 -19.85 0.85 -4.05
N LEU A 323 -18.78 0.18 -4.50
CA LEU A 323 -18.54 -1.23 -4.18
C LEU A 323 -18.24 -1.42 -2.70
N VAL A 324 -17.47 -0.52 -2.10
CA VAL A 324 -17.19 -0.56 -0.66
C VAL A 324 -18.48 -0.34 0.13
N LYS A 325 -19.30 0.64 -0.25
CA LYS A 325 -20.60 0.88 0.41
C LYS A 325 -21.49 -0.37 0.36
N LEU A 326 -21.65 -0.98 -0.81
CA LEU A 326 -22.47 -2.19 -0.97
C LEU A 326 -21.96 -3.38 -0.15
N ALA A 327 -20.64 -3.50 0.02
CA ALA A 327 -20.07 -4.55 0.86
C ALA A 327 -20.49 -4.40 2.34
N TYR A 328 -20.61 -3.16 2.84
CA TYR A 328 -20.89 -2.88 4.25
C TYR A 328 -22.34 -2.42 4.55
N ASP A 329 -23.19 -2.28 3.53
CA ASP A 329 -24.66 -2.19 3.64
C ASP A 329 -25.30 -3.09 2.58
N ASP A 330 -25.20 -4.39 2.84
CA ASP A 330 -25.75 -5.40 1.95
C ASP A 330 -27.29 -5.30 1.90
N PRO A 331 -27.92 -5.37 0.71
CA PRO A 331 -29.37 -5.28 0.57
C PRO A 331 -30.15 -6.34 1.35
N GLN A 332 -29.51 -7.47 1.68
CA GLN A 332 -30.08 -8.61 2.40
C GLN A 332 -30.12 -8.36 3.92
N GLY A 333 -29.38 -7.38 4.43
CA GLY A 333 -29.38 -6.93 5.81
C GLY A 333 -28.54 -7.78 6.77
N TYR A 334 -27.62 -8.61 6.28
CA TYR A 334 -26.72 -9.42 7.12
C TYR A 334 -25.73 -8.55 7.90
N THR A 335 -25.09 -7.57 7.25
CA THR A 335 -24.16 -6.62 7.86
C THR A 335 -24.86 -5.76 8.91
N ARG A 336 -26.08 -5.32 8.61
CA ARG A 336 -26.95 -4.63 9.58
C ARG A 336 -27.26 -5.51 10.81
N ALA A 337 -27.61 -6.78 10.58
CA ALA A 337 -27.89 -7.71 11.66
C ALA A 337 -26.65 -8.01 12.51
N PHE A 338 -25.48 -8.13 11.88
CA PHE A 338 -24.18 -8.31 12.52
C PHE A 338 -23.80 -7.11 13.38
N ALA A 339 -23.90 -5.90 12.84
CA ALA A 339 -23.68 -4.67 13.59
C ALA A 339 -24.58 -4.64 14.83
N LEU A 340 -25.90 -4.77 14.65
CA LEU A 340 -26.88 -4.70 15.76
C LEU A 340 -26.75 -5.84 16.79
N ASN A 341 -26.13 -6.97 16.41
CA ASN A 341 -25.77 -8.00 17.38
C ASN A 341 -24.77 -7.48 18.42
N GLY A 342 -23.84 -6.60 18.05
CA GLY A 342 -22.89 -5.99 18.99
C GLY A 342 -23.59 -5.22 20.10
N ILE A 343 -24.64 -4.46 19.78
CA ILE A 343 -25.44 -3.75 20.79
C ILE A 343 -26.21 -4.73 21.70
N LYS A 344 -26.81 -5.78 21.13
CA LYS A 344 -27.49 -6.83 21.93
C LYS A 344 -26.51 -7.55 22.85
N HIS A 345 -25.28 -7.74 22.39
CA HIS A 345 -24.23 -8.31 23.19
C HIS A 345 -23.82 -7.37 24.33
N ALA A 346 -23.65 -6.08 24.03
CA ALA A 346 -23.36 -5.05 25.02
C ALA A 346 -24.45 -5.00 26.11
N GLU A 347 -25.73 -5.00 25.73
CA GLU A 347 -26.87 -5.10 26.66
C GLU A 347 -26.72 -6.30 27.61
N LYS A 348 -26.38 -7.47 27.08
CA LYS A 348 -26.23 -8.70 27.86
C LYS A 348 -25.06 -8.63 28.84
N ILE A 349 -23.86 -8.22 28.40
CA ILE A 349 -22.65 -8.26 29.25
C ILE A 349 -22.62 -7.14 30.29
N THR A 350 -23.29 -6.03 30.02
CA THR A 350 -23.41 -4.90 30.95
C THR A 350 -24.59 -5.06 31.91
N GLY A 351 -25.39 -6.13 31.80
CA GLY A 351 -26.56 -6.37 32.65
C GLY A 351 -27.73 -5.41 32.40
N GLY A 352 -27.90 -4.96 31.16
CA GLY A 352 -28.99 -4.06 30.74
C GLY A 352 -28.65 -2.56 30.77
N LEU A 353 -27.36 -2.20 30.80
CA LEU A 353 -26.92 -0.80 30.72
C LEU A 353 -27.39 -0.12 29.43
N ILE A 354 -27.41 -0.88 28.34
CA ILE A 354 -27.85 -0.46 27.00
C ILE A 354 -29.13 -1.22 26.65
N ASP A 355 -30.16 -0.52 26.17
CA ASP A 355 -31.39 -1.13 25.65
C ASP A 355 -31.27 -1.26 24.13
N SER A 356 -31.11 -2.50 23.64
CA SER A 356 -30.81 -2.73 22.22
C SER A 356 -31.91 -2.32 21.25
N ASN A 357 -33.16 -2.14 21.73
CA ASN A 357 -34.28 -1.73 20.88
C ASN A 357 -34.21 -0.25 20.47
N LYS A 358 -33.28 0.51 21.07
CA LYS A 358 -33.11 1.94 20.83
C LYS A 358 -31.98 2.26 19.84
N TRP A 359 -31.48 1.28 19.10
CA TRP A 359 -30.31 1.45 18.23
C TRP A 359 -30.57 0.95 16.80
N GLY A 360 -30.09 1.73 15.84
CA GLY A 360 -29.99 1.41 14.42
C GLY A 360 -28.52 1.28 13.99
N TYR A 361 -28.30 0.91 12.73
CA TYR A 361 -26.99 0.82 12.09
C TYR A 361 -26.92 1.86 10.97
N LEU A 362 -25.76 2.46 10.79
CA LEU A 362 -25.44 3.37 9.69
C LEU A 362 -23.98 3.16 9.27
N GLU A 363 -23.76 2.89 8.00
CA GLU A 363 -22.47 2.87 7.33
C GLU A 363 -22.17 4.24 6.68
N LYS A 364 -20.90 4.62 6.65
CA LYS A 364 -20.43 5.76 5.84
C LYS A 364 -19.10 5.41 5.17
N TYR A 365 -18.96 5.78 3.90
CA TYR A 365 -17.66 5.84 3.24
C TYR A 365 -17.17 7.28 3.21
N ASN A 366 -16.05 7.55 3.86
CA ASN A 366 -15.39 8.84 3.86
C ASN A 366 -14.35 8.84 2.72
N ALA A 367 -14.74 9.44 1.59
CA ALA A 367 -13.94 9.47 0.37
C ALA A 367 -12.61 10.24 0.53
N THR A 368 -12.61 11.31 1.33
CA THR A 368 -11.45 12.18 1.57
C THR A 368 -10.26 11.41 2.15
N ILE A 369 -10.54 10.53 3.11
CA ILE A 369 -9.52 9.65 3.68
C ILE A 369 -9.73 8.19 3.26
N GLY A 370 -10.47 7.97 2.17
CA GLY A 370 -10.90 6.69 1.62
C GLY A 370 -11.09 5.57 2.65
N ARG A 371 -12.00 5.85 3.59
CA ARG A 371 -12.27 5.12 4.83
C ARG A 371 -13.69 4.58 4.85
N HIS A 372 -13.88 3.34 5.29
CA HIS A 372 -15.19 2.85 5.74
C HIS A 372 -15.37 3.13 7.24
N GLU A 373 -16.56 3.53 7.65
CA GLU A 373 -16.94 3.83 9.02
C GLU A 373 -18.28 3.16 9.38
N GLY A 374 -18.28 2.35 10.44
CA GLY A 374 -19.48 1.75 11.01
C GLY A 374 -19.98 2.53 12.23
N TYR A 375 -21.28 2.85 12.26
CA TYR A 375 -21.93 3.55 13.37
C TYR A 375 -23.18 2.84 13.90
N TYR A 376 -23.36 2.91 15.20
CA TYR A 376 -24.64 2.72 15.86
C TYR A 376 -25.38 4.05 15.94
N ARG A 377 -26.64 4.08 15.50
CA ARG A 377 -27.49 5.27 15.52
C ARG A 377 -28.52 5.16 16.62
N SER A 378 -28.51 6.06 17.59
CA SER A 378 -29.58 6.15 18.59
C SER A 378 -30.92 6.42 17.89
N SER A 379 -31.92 5.58 18.10
CA SER A 379 -33.23 5.67 17.45
C SER A 379 -34.23 6.52 18.24
N VAL A 380 -33.91 6.86 19.48
CA VAL A 380 -34.69 7.73 20.36
C VAL A 380 -33.73 8.53 21.23
N LYS A 381 -34.20 9.63 21.82
CA LYS A 381 -33.46 10.26 22.92
C LYS A 381 -33.43 9.30 24.11
N GLN A 382 -32.24 8.98 24.61
CA GLN A 382 -32.07 8.00 25.69
C GLN A 382 -30.97 8.41 26.68
N THR A 383 -31.18 8.01 27.92
CA THR A 383 -30.30 8.31 29.05
C THR A 383 -29.70 7.00 29.55
N ILE A 384 -28.37 6.86 29.51
CA ILE A 384 -27.63 5.69 29.98
C ILE A 384 -26.94 6.05 31.29
N LYS A 385 -27.22 5.30 32.37
CA LYS A 385 -26.61 5.53 33.68
C LYS A 385 -25.42 4.60 33.87
N LEU A 386 -24.22 5.14 33.83
CA LEU A 386 -22.99 4.36 33.94
C LEU A 386 -22.82 3.75 35.35
N PRO A 387 -22.21 2.56 35.45
CA PRO A 387 -21.86 1.97 36.75
C PRO A 387 -20.89 2.87 37.53
N MET A 388 -20.93 2.80 38.87
CA MET A 388 -19.92 3.46 39.69
C MET A 388 -18.56 2.77 39.50
N SER A 389 -17.52 3.56 39.21
CA SER A 389 -16.14 3.12 39.07
C SER A 389 -15.17 4.18 39.62
N ASP A 390 -13.88 3.87 39.72
CA ASP A 390 -12.87 4.86 40.14
C ASP A 390 -12.82 6.08 39.20
N ALA A 391 -13.11 5.87 37.92
CA ALA A 391 -13.25 6.95 36.93
C ALA A 391 -14.61 7.69 37.05
N HIS A 392 -15.68 7.02 37.49
CA HIS A 392 -17.05 7.56 37.59
C HIS A 392 -17.62 7.33 39.00
N PRO A 393 -17.07 7.98 40.04
CA PRO A 393 -17.35 7.66 41.44
C PRO A 393 -18.79 7.98 41.90
N ARG A 394 -19.58 8.66 41.05
CA ARG A 394 -20.99 9.01 41.34
C ARG A 394 -22.00 8.29 40.43
N GLY A 395 -21.54 7.46 39.48
CA GLY A 395 -22.40 6.82 38.48
C GLY A 395 -22.96 7.84 37.50
N ASP A 396 -22.09 8.36 36.62
CA ASP A 396 -22.40 9.43 35.69
C ASP A 396 -23.48 9.03 34.67
N THR A 397 -24.15 10.03 34.11
CA THR A 397 -25.25 9.83 33.16
C THR A 397 -24.83 10.31 31.77
N VAL A 398 -24.99 9.45 30.77
CA VAL A 398 -24.75 9.72 29.35
C VAL A 398 -26.09 9.98 28.68
N GLU A 399 -26.31 11.21 28.23
CA GLU A 399 -27.46 11.58 27.40
C GLU A 399 -27.11 11.39 25.91
N LEU A 400 -27.92 10.61 25.20
CA LEU A 400 -27.86 10.40 23.76
C LEU A 400 -29.09 11.02 23.12
N ASP A 401 -28.90 11.93 22.15
CA ASP A 401 -30.01 12.48 21.37
C ASP A 401 -30.52 11.48 20.32
N GLU A 402 -31.77 11.66 19.87
CA GLU A 402 -32.30 10.89 18.74
C GLU A 402 -31.47 11.16 17.47
N GLY A 403 -31.02 10.11 16.81
CA GLY A 403 -30.16 10.16 15.63
C GLY A 403 -28.66 10.25 15.92
N GLU A 404 -28.24 10.34 17.18
CA GLU A 404 -26.82 10.44 17.53
C GLU A 404 -26.04 9.16 17.15
N LEU A 405 -24.85 9.34 16.59
CA LEU A 405 -23.99 8.26 16.11
C LEU A 405 -22.92 7.89 17.16
N VAL A 406 -22.74 6.59 17.36
CA VAL A 406 -21.69 5.99 18.20
C VAL A 406 -20.86 5.08 17.29
N ASN A 407 -19.60 5.45 17.07
CA ASN A 407 -18.72 4.73 16.14
C ASN A 407 -18.34 3.34 16.68
N PHE A 408 -18.10 2.38 15.80
CA PHE A 408 -17.50 1.11 16.21
C PHE A 408 -16.40 0.59 15.27
N GLU A 409 -16.12 1.26 14.14
CA GLU A 409 -15.10 0.81 13.15
C GLU A 409 -14.51 1.98 12.32
N TYR A 410 -13.22 1.88 11.93
CA TYR A 410 -12.46 2.85 11.09
C TYR A 410 -11.51 2.17 10.09
N SER A 411 -11.13 2.88 9.01
CA SER A 411 -9.93 2.65 8.15
C SER A 411 -9.26 3.97 7.62
N TYR A 412 -8.08 4.42 8.06
CA TYR A 412 -7.61 5.84 7.87
C TYR A 412 -6.83 6.18 6.57
N LYS A 413 -6.72 7.50 6.23
CA LYS A 413 -5.68 8.14 5.36
C LYS A 413 -5.23 9.57 5.83
N SER A 414 -3.94 9.85 5.60
CA SER A 414 -3.14 11.12 5.61
C SER A 414 -3.07 12.07 6.83
N TRP A 415 -4.10 12.86 7.20
CA TRP A 415 -3.93 13.94 8.21
C TRP A 415 -3.76 13.42 9.64
N ASP A 416 -4.53 12.41 10.02
CA ASP A 416 -4.40 11.78 11.33
C ASP A 416 -3.03 11.09 11.46
N ALA A 417 -2.38 10.71 10.34
CA ALA A 417 -1.02 10.18 10.33
C ALA A 417 0.02 11.24 10.74
N ILE A 418 -0.13 12.50 10.31
CA ILE A 418 0.78 13.59 10.68
C ILE A 418 0.52 14.03 12.13
N THR A 419 -0.73 14.25 12.51
CA THR A 419 -1.06 14.91 13.79
C THR A 419 -1.12 13.97 14.99
N ILE A 420 -1.46 12.70 14.78
CA ILE A 420 -1.58 11.70 15.85
C ILE A 420 -0.54 10.58 15.68
N GLY A 421 -0.13 10.26 14.44
CA GLY A 421 0.89 9.23 14.19
C GLY A 421 2.34 9.72 14.32
N MET A 422 2.68 10.92 13.83
CA MET A 422 4.06 11.43 13.83
C MET A 422 4.46 12.26 15.05
N ILE A 423 3.51 12.77 15.84
CA ILE A 423 3.78 13.63 16.99
C ILE A 423 3.74 12.79 18.28
N PRO A 424 4.89 12.48 18.92
CA PRO A 424 4.89 11.79 20.21
C PRO A 424 4.12 12.59 21.25
N GLN A 425 3.44 11.91 22.18
CA GLN A 425 2.58 12.56 23.17
C GLN A 425 3.36 13.56 24.04
N GLU A 426 4.61 13.25 24.36
CA GLU A 426 5.53 14.12 25.09
C GLU A 426 5.90 15.41 24.32
N MET A 427 5.71 15.44 23.00
CA MET A 427 6.01 16.59 22.14
C MET A 427 4.84 17.56 22.02
N LEU A 428 3.62 17.17 22.39
CA LEU A 428 2.42 18.01 22.27
C LEU A 428 2.59 19.37 22.94
N HIS A 429 3.24 19.41 24.10
CA HIS A 429 3.48 20.65 24.86
C HIS A 429 4.79 21.37 24.50
N GLN A 430 5.57 20.82 23.57
CA GLN A 430 6.84 21.40 23.16
C GLN A 430 6.64 22.38 22.00
N LYS A 431 7.57 23.34 21.90
CA LYS A 431 7.70 24.26 20.76
C LYS A 431 8.94 23.84 19.95
N PRO A 432 8.82 22.95 18.94
CA PRO A 432 9.93 22.59 18.06
C PRO A 432 10.65 23.79 17.44
N ILE A 433 9.91 24.87 17.18
CA ILE A 433 10.40 26.17 16.76
C ILE A 433 9.96 27.17 17.83
N ASP A 434 10.90 27.85 18.49
CA ASP A 434 10.62 28.72 19.64
C ASP A 434 9.61 29.83 19.33
N LEU A 435 9.57 30.29 18.08
CA LEU A 435 8.69 31.35 17.62
C LEU A 435 7.29 30.88 17.17
N ARG A 436 7.02 29.57 17.12
CA ARG A 436 5.72 29.00 16.75
C ARG A 436 4.96 28.51 17.97
N HIS A 437 3.64 28.29 17.89
CA HIS A 437 2.91 27.67 19.00
C HIS A 437 3.35 26.21 19.21
N LYS A 438 2.98 25.64 20.36
CA LYS A 438 3.23 24.23 20.66
C LYS A 438 2.47 23.31 19.70
N CYS A 439 2.92 22.07 19.51
CA CYS A 439 2.25 21.11 18.61
C CYS A 439 0.75 20.95 18.91
N LEU A 440 0.36 20.92 20.19
CA LEU A 440 -1.02 20.81 20.66
C LEU A 440 -1.94 21.92 20.12
N PHE A 441 -1.41 23.13 19.89
CA PHE A 441 -2.18 24.25 19.35
C PHE A 441 -2.80 23.91 18.00
N TYR A 442 -2.00 23.33 17.10
CA TYR A 442 -2.43 23.05 15.73
C TYR A 442 -3.51 21.97 15.66
N LEU A 443 -3.55 21.04 16.64
CA LEU A 443 -4.63 20.05 16.75
C LEU A 443 -5.99 20.69 17.07
N GLY A 444 -6.00 21.82 17.80
CA GLY A 444 -7.21 22.60 18.09
C GLY A 444 -7.51 23.67 17.05
N HIS A 445 -6.48 24.29 16.48
CA HIS A 445 -6.56 25.35 15.47
C HIS A 445 -7.38 24.95 14.25
N ILE A 446 -7.07 23.79 13.67
CA ILE A 446 -7.69 23.35 12.42
C ILE A 446 -9.21 23.14 12.55
N PRO A 447 -9.71 22.34 13.50
CA PRO A 447 -11.14 22.23 13.68
C PRO A 447 -11.78 23.55 14.13
N ALA A 448 -11.07 24.44 14.84
CA ALA A 448 -11.64 25.72 15.26
C ALA A 448 -11.83 26.67 14.07
N PHE A 449 -10.86 26.72 13.15
CA PHE A 449 -10.94 27.49 11.91
C PHE A 449 -12.15 27.03 11.07
N LEU A 450 -12.27 25.73 10.84
CA LEU A 450 -13.42 25.15 10.14
C LEU A 450 -14.75 25.47 10.86
N ASP A 451 -14.80 25.34 12.19
CA ASP A 451 -16.00 25.63 12.97
C ASP A 451 -16.46 27.08 12.85
N ILE A 452 -15.53 28.04 12.92
CA ILE A 452 -15.82 29.47 12.79
C ILE A 452 -16.43 29.75 11.42
N HIS A 453 -15.82 29.23 10.36
CA HIS A 453 -16.28 29.48 9.00
C HIS A 453 -17.58 28.74 8.67
N LEU A 454 -17.78 27.50 9.15
CA LEU A 454 -19.08 26.82 9.05
C LEU A 454 -20.16 27.56 9.82
N THR A 455 -19.85 28.07 11.01
CA THR A 455 -20.78 28.84 11.83
C THR A 455 -21.24 30.12 11.13
N ASN A 456 -20.30 30.88 10.58
CA ASN A 456 -20.58 32.08 9.80
C ASN A 456 -21.37 31.76 8.51
N LEU A 457 -21.02 30.67 7.84
CA LEU A 457 -21.67 30.23 6.60
C LEU A 457 -23.12 29.79 6.83
N LEU A 458 -23.37 29.03 7.90
CA LEU A 458 -24.66 28.40 8.16
C LEU A 458 -25.58 29.25 9.06
N GLY A 459 -25.04 30.30 9.71
CA GLY A 459 -25.77 31.10 10.70
C GLY A 459 -26.15 30.31 11.95
N GLU A 460 -25.36 29.28 12.27
CA GLU A 460 -25.60 28.38 13.39
C GLU A 460 -24.86 28.84 14.66
N LYS A 461 -24.89 28.06 15.74
CA LYS A 461 -24.00 28.27 16.90
C LYS A 461 -22.66 27.58 16.67
N HIS A 462 -21.62 28.04 17.36
CA HIS A 462 -20.32 27.37 17.40
C HIS A 462 -20.42 25.97 18.02
N THR A 463 -19.49 25.10 17.66
CA THR A 463 -19.35 23.79 18.32
C THR A 463 -18.79 23.98 19.73
N GLU A 464 -19.36 23.27 20.71
CA GLU A 464 -18.84 23.30 22.07
C GLU A 464 -17.51 22.53 22.21
N PRO A 465 -16.55 22.98 23.04
CA PRO A 465 -16.64 24.18 23.88
C PRO A 465 -16.46 25.46 23.05
N GLU A 466 -17.41 26.40 23.15
CA GLU A 466 -17.40 27.61 22.31
C GLU A 466 -16.12 28.44 22.47
N TYR A 467 -15.50 28.43 23.65
CA TYR A 467 -14.28 29.20 23.90
C TYR A 467 -13.06 28.75 23.09
N PHE A 468 -13.09 27.53 22.50
CA PHE A 468 -12.02 27.07 21.61
C PHE A 468 -11.81 28.00 20.42
N LYS A 469 -12.89 28.65 19.94
CA LYS A 469 -12.79 29.63 18.86
C LYS A 469 -11.89 30.82 19.20
N HIS A 470 -11.66 31.13 20.47
CA HIS A 470 -10.84 32.27 20.89
C HIS A 470 -9.36 31.88 21.04
N ILE A 471 -9.10 30.74 21.68
CA ILE A 471 -7.73 30.27 21.95
C ILE A 471 -7.09 29.61 20.72
N PHE A 472 -7.89 29.18 19.73
CA PHE A 472 -7.44 28.49 18.52
C PHE A 472 -7.82 29.23 17.23
N GLU A 473 -8.26 30.49 17.31
CA GLU A 473 -8.71 31.29 16.15
C GLU A 473 -7.61 31.48 15.11
N ARG A 474 -6.42 31.86 15.57
CA ARG A 474 -5.38 32.43 14.74
C ARG A 474 -4.00 32.05 15.23
N GLY A 475 -3.21 31.48 14.32
CA GLY A 475 -1.82 31.13 14.57
C GLY A 475 -0.90 32.33 14.83
N ILE A 476 0.29 32.06 15.36
CA ILE A 476 1.29 33.08 15.66
C ILE A 476 2.21 33.33 14.47
N ASP A 477 2.38 34.61 14.15
CA ASP A 477 3.47 35.07 13.29
C ASP A 477 4.39 36.07 14.03
N PRO A 478 5.64 35.67 14.30
CA PRO A 478 6.59 36.42 15.13
C PRO A 478 7.34 37.48 14.30
N HIS A 479 7.55 38.67 14.87
CA HIS A 479 8.44 39.64 14.24
C HIS A 479 9.91 39.20 14.45
N VAL A 480 10.60 38.88 13.35
CA VAL A 480 11.97 38.32 13.42
C VAL A 480 13.00 39.35 13.90
N ASP A 481 12.91 40.60 13.46
CA ASP A 481 13.86 41.65 13.89
C ASP A 481 13.59 42.19 15.31
N ASP A 482 12.36 42.07 15.81
CA ASP A 482 11.97 42.52 17.15
C ASP A 482 11.03 41.48 17.79
N PRO A 483 11.58 40.48 18.50
CA PRO A 483 10.81 39.42 19.14
C PRO A 483 9.80 39.90 20.20
N THR A 484 9.82 41.19 20.55
CA THR A 484 8.82 41.80 21.44
C THR A 484 7.56 42.26 20.71
N GLN A 485 7.59 42.29 19.38
CA GLN A 485 6.43 42.54 18.52
C GLN A 485 5.94 41.23 17.93
N ILE A 486 4.63 41.01 18.00
CA ILE A 486 3.98 39.81 17.45
C ILE A 486 2.74 40.29 16.70
N HIS A 487 2.50 39.74 15.52
CA HIS A 487 1.25 40.02 14.80
C HIS A 487 0.04 39.55 15.65
N PRO A 488 -1.16 40.13 15.46
CA PRO A 488 -2.35 39.69 16.18
C PRO A 488 -2.54 38.17 16.09
N HIS A 489 -2.57 37.49 17.23
CA HIS A 489 -2.77 36.04 17.35
C HIS A 489 -3.72 35.73 18.51
N SER A 490 -4.20 34.48 18.60
CA SER A 490 -5.05 34.06 19.71
C SER A 490 -4.37 34.22 21.06
N GLU A 491 -5.08 34.75 22.05
CA GLU A 491 -4.66 34.68 23.46
C GLU A 491 -4.68 33.21 23.90
N VAL A 492 -3.50 32.61 24.06
CA VAL A 492 -3.33 31.20 24.43
C VAL A 492 -2.89 31.06 25.88
N PRO A 493 -3.20 29.93 26.55
CA PRO A 493 -2.75 29.72 27.92
C PRO A 493 -1.22 29.68 28.03
N GLU A 494 -0.66 30.37 29.03
CA GLU A 494 0.79 30.43 29.25
C GLU A 494 1.33 29.14 29.87
N LYS A 495 0.61 28.55 30.83
CA LYS A 495 1.03 27.33 31.51
C LYS A 495 0.47 26.09 30.83
N ASP A 496 1.24 25.01 30.79
CA ASP A 496 0.82 23.74 30.20
C ASP A 496 -0.44 23.14 30.84
N GLU A 497 -0.61 23.34 32.16
CA GLU A 497 -1.77 22.86 32.92
C GLU A 497 -3.09 23.54 32.53
N ASP A 498 -3.03 24.73 31.93
CA ASP A 498 -4.19 25.52 31.53
C ASP A 498 -4.64 25.22 30.07
N TRP A 499 -3.91 24.37 29.36
CA TRP A 499 -4.29 23.94 28.00
C TRP A 499 -5.42 22.91 28.03
N PRO A 500 -6.36 22.95 27.06
CA PRO A 500 -7.30 21.86 26.88
C PRO A 500 -6.56 20.55 26.65
N SER A 501 -7.05 19.47 27.25
CA SER A 501 -6.46 18.15 27.04
C SER A 501 -6.59 17.70 25.59
N LEU A 502 -5.68 16.83 25.15
CA LEU A 502 -5.76 16.20 23.83
C LEU A 502 -7.14 15.57 23.59
N LYS A 503 -7.71 14.91 24.61
CA LYS A 503 -9.03 14.29 24.53
C LYS A 503 -10.14 15.32 24.25
N GLU A 504 -10.11 16.48 24.89
CA GLU A 504 -11.08 17.55 24.66
C GLU A 504 -10.95 18.14 23.25
N ILE A 505 -9.72 18.35 22.79
CA ILE A 505 -9.41 18.84 21.44
C ILE A 505 -9.90 17.87 20.36
N LEU A 506 -9.58 16.57 20.50
CA LEU A 506 -10.02 15.55 19.55
C LEU A 506 -11.55 15.40 19.56
N SER A 507 -12.17 15.49 20.72
CA SER A 507 -13.64 15.43 20.81
C SER A 507 -14.30 16.64 20.14
N PHE A 508 -13.72 17.83 20.28
CA PHE A 508 -14.18 19.03 19.56
C PHE A 508 -14.00 18.86 18.05
N ARG A 509 -12.83 18.42 17.59
CA ARG A 509 -12.55 18.10 16.19
C ARG A 509 -13.60 17.17 15.60
N ASP A 510 -13.92 16.09 16.29
CA ASP A 510 -14.86 15.08 15.79
C ASP A 510 -16.29 15.65 15.67
N ARG A 511 -16.70 16.53 16.58
CA ARG A 511 -17.97 17.27 16.45
C ARG A 511 -17.99 18.23 15.27
N VAL A 512 -16.91 18.97 15.03
CA VAL A 512 -16.81 19.86 13.86
C VAL A 512 -16.84 19.06 12.57
N ARG A 513 -16.10 17.94 12.49
CA ARG A 513 -16.16 17.01 11.35
C ARG A 513 -17.57 16.47 11.13
N ALA A 514 -18.29 16.12 12.20
CA ALA A 514 -19.69 15.70 12.10
C ALA A 514 -20.61 16.80 11.54
N ARG A 515 -20.39 18.08 11.91
CA ARG A 515 -21.11 19.22 11.30
C ARG A 515 -20.82 19.34 9.82
N LEU A 516 -19.56 19.21 9.40
CA LEU A 516 -19.18 19.22 7.99
C LEU A 516 -19.84 18.06 7.21
N MET A 517 -19.81 16.85 7.76
CA MET A 517 -20.47 15.69 7.12
C MET A 517 -21.98 15.89 6.99
N LYS A 518 -22.64 16.49 7.98
CA LYS A 518 -24.05 16.85 7.90
C LYS A 518 -24.32 17.87 6.78
N LEU A 519 -23.40 18.79 6.53
CA LEU A 519 -23.50 19.74 5.42
C LEU A 519 -23.41 19.01 4.06
N TYR A 520 -22.55 18.01 3.93
CA TYR A 520 -22.50 17.16 2.74
C TYR A 520 -23.77 16.32 2.56
N ASP A 521 -24.27 15.69 3.63
CA ASP A 521 -25.54 14.95 3.63
C ASP A 521 -26.71 15.87 3.20
N ASP A 522 -26.70 17.15 3.61
CA ASP A 522 -27.69 18.16 3.20
C ASP A 522 -27.62 18.46 1.68
N PHE A 523 -26.46 18.38 1.04
CA PHE A 523 -26.32 18.52 -0.41
C PHE A 523 -26.85 17.29 -1.16
N GLU A 524 -26.44 16.09 -0.74
CA GLU A 524 -26.84 14.83 -1.37
C GLU A 524 -28.36 14.61 -1.30
N SER A 525 -28.96 14.97 -0.17
CA SER A 525 -30.41 14.90 0.02
C SER A 525 -31.19 16.01 -0.70
N GLY A 526 -30.50 16.96 -1.34
CA GLY A 526 -31.10 18.13 -1.97
C GLY A 526 -31.72 19.13 -0.98
N LYS A 527 -31.52 18.95 0.32
CA LYS A 527 -31.99 19.87 1.37
C LYS A 527 -31.28 21.22 1.30
N ARG A 528 -30.06 21.25 0.77
CA ARG A 528 -29.26 22.45 0.54
C ARG A 528 -28.62 22.39 -0.84
N VAL A 529 -28.47 23.54 -1.49
CA VAL A 529 -27.74 23.66 -2.76
C VAL A 529 -26.31 24.08 -2.47
N LEU A 530 -25.33 23.47 -3.14
CA LEU A 530 -23.94 23.91 -3.12
C LEU A 530 -23.82 25.22 -3.91
N THR A 531 -23.62 26.35 -3.23
CA THR A 531 -23.45 27.68 -3.84
C THR A 531 -21.97 28.07 -3.96
N ARG A 532 -21.64 29.10 -4.74
CA ARG A 532 -20.28 29.67 -4.81
C ARG A 532 -19.74 30.06 -3.42
N THR A 533 -20.59 30.65 -2.57
CA THR A 533 -20.24 30.98 -1.18
C THR A 533 -19.87 29.75 -0.36
N ILE A 534 -20.65 28.66 -0.46
CA ILE A 534 -20.37 27.45 0.31
C ILE A 534 -19.10 26.76 -0.23
N GLY A 535 -18.97 26.63 -1.55
CA GLY A 535 -17.77 26.07 -2.17
C GLY A 535 -16.51 26.83 -1.79
N ARG A 536 -16.52 28.17 -1.79
CA ARG A 536 -15.41 29.01 -1.32
C ARG A 536 -15.01 28.69 0.12
N VAL A 537 -15.98 28.63 1.04
CA VAL A 537 -15.69 28.36 2.45
C VAL A 537 -15.09 26.99 2.63
N LEU A 538 -15.65 25.97 1.97
CA LEU A 538 -15.14 24.60 2.03
C LEU A 538 -13.71 24.52 1.49
N TRP A 539 -13.44 25.15 0.35
CA TRP A 539 -12.12 25.18 -0.27
C TRP A 539 -11.09 25.91 0.59
N MET A 540 -11.42 27.12 1.05
CA MET A 540 -10.59 27.91 1.94
C MET A 540 -10.22 27.14 3.22
N THR A 541 -11.18 26.44 3.84
CA THR A 541 -10.92 25.65 5.05
C THR A 541 -10.06 24.43 4.77
N PHE A 542 -10.20 23.82 3.59
CA PHE A 542 -9.39 22.70 3.17
C PHE A 542 -7.94 23.12 2.90
N GLU A 543 -7.73 24.16 2.10
CA GLU A 543 -6.39 24.64 1.75
C GLU A 543 -5.65 25.23 2.97
N HIS A 544 -6.38 25.85 3.90
CA HIS A 544 -5.85 26.19 5.21
C HIS A 544 -5.34 24.95 5.99
N GLU A 545 -6.10 23.84 5.98
CA GLU A 545 -5.66 22.59 6.61
C GLU A 545 -4.38 22.03 5.97
N THR A 546 -4.25 22.12 4.64
CA THR A 546 -3.04 21.66 3.94
C THR A 546 -1.80 22.52 4.25
N PHE A 547 -1.94 23.85 4.35
CA PHE A 547 -0.84 24.73 4.78
C PHE A 547 -0.36 24.44 6.21
N HIS A 548 -1.28 24.07 7.09
CA HIS A 548 -0.92 23.67 8.45
C HIS A 548 -0.30 22.27 8.53
N ALA A 549 -0.59 21.38 7.57
CA ALA A 549 0.12 20.10 7.43
C ALA A 549 1.60 20.35 7.13
N GLU A 550 1.89 21.23 6.17
CA GLU A 550 3.25 21.65 5.84
C GLU A 550 3.94 22.33 7.03
N THR A 551 3.24 23.24 7.71
CA THR A 551 3.77 23.91 8.91
C THR A 551 4.16 22.91 10.00
N LEU A 552 3.30 21.93 10.29
CA LEU A 552 3.57 20.90 11.29
C LEU A 552 4.73 20.00 10.87
N LEU A 553 4.79 19.57 9.62
CA LEU A 553 5.91 18.78 9.12
C LEU A 553 7.23 19.53 9.20
N TYR A 554 7.24 20.83 8.91
CA TYR A 554 8.42 21.67 9.09
C TYR A 554 8.81 21.81 10.56
N MET A 555 7.85 21.96 11.48
CA MET A 555 8.12 21.92 12.92
C MET A 555 8.75 20.60 13.35
N LEU A 556 8.21 19.47 12.90
CA LEU A 556 8.74 18.14 13.20
C LEU A 556 10.14 17.92 12.62
N LEU A 557 10.42 18.45 11.43
CA LEU A 557 11.74 18.44 10.80
C LEU A 557 12.81 19.06 11.72
N GLN A 558 12.49 20.12 12.47
CA GLN A 558 13.43 20.74 13.42
C GLN A 558 13.79 19.82 14.59
N ARG A 559 13.05 18.74 14.79
CA ARG A 559 13.29 17.71 15.81
C ARG A 559 13.70 16.37 15.19
N ALA A 560 14.22 16.39 13.97
CA ALA A 560 14.78 15.23 13.27
C ALA A 560 15.65 14.37 14.22
N GLY A 561 15.30 13.09 14.35
CA GLY A 561 15.97 12.14 15.24
C GLY A 561 15.29 11.92 16.60
N SER A 562 14.15 12.57 16.88
CA SER A 562 13.40 12.42 18.14
C SER A 562 12.08 11.63 18.02
N GLY A 563 11.98 10.73 17.03
CA GLY A 563 10.80 9.88 16.84
C GLY A 563 9.73 10.43 15.89
N THR A 564 10.02 11.52 15.18
CA THR A 564 9.11 12.17 14.21
C THR A 564 9.13 11.53 12.82
N ILE A 565 9.39 10.23 12.73
CA ILE A 565 9.55 9.50 11.46
C ILE A 565 8.18 9.36 10.81
N PRO A 566 8.04 9.56 9.48
CA PRO A 566 6.78 9.34 8.80
C PRO A 566 6.24 7.92 9.04
N PRO A 567 4.93 7.74 9.27
CA PRO A 567 4.37 6.43 9.53
C PRO A 567 4.43 5.59 8.25
N ALA A 568 4.61 4.27 8.40
CA ALA A 568 4.58 3.31 7.29
C ALA A 568 5.64 3.51 6.18
N THR A 569 6.76 4.19 6.45
CA THR A 569 7.87 4.30 5.51
C THR A 569 9.16 3.64 6.03
N THR A 570 9.87 2.96 5.14
CA THR A 570 11.25 2.52 5.40
C THR A 570 12.21 3.68 5.21
N VAL A 571 13.17 3.81 6.12
CA VAL A 571 14.28 4.75 5.95
C VAL A 571 14.96 4.44 4.60
N PRO A 572 15.09 5.43 3.70
CA PRO A 572 15.72 5.23 2.41
C PRO A 572 17.16 4.71 2.53
N ASP A 573 17.59 3.90 1.57
CA ASP A 573 19.00 3.53 1.43
C ASP A 573 19.80 4.74 0.93
N TRP A 574 20.21 5.57 1.89
CA TRP A 574 20.94 6.80 1.67
C TRP A 574 22.23 6.59 0.88
N GLU A 575 22.92 5.47 1.09
CA GLU A 575 24.19 5.19 0.41
C GLU A 575 23.96 4.92 -1.08
N THR A 576 22.96 4.11 -1.41
CA THR A 576 22.59 3.83 -2.80
C THR A 576 22.04 5.08 -3.48
N LEU A 577 21.16 5.84 -2.81
CA LEU A 577 20.61 7.07 -3.36
C LEU A 577 21.68 8.13 -3.62
N ALA A 578 22.64 8.30 -2.70
CA ALA A 578 23.75 9.22 -2.90
C ALA A 578 24.56 8.88 -4.17
N LYS A 579 24.82 7.60 -4.44
CA LYS A 579 25.51 7.14 -5.66
C LYS A 579 24.70 7.42 -6.92
N VAL A 580 23.39 7.21 -6.87
CA VAL A 580 22.48 7.53 -7.99
C VAL A 580 22.51 9.03 -8.26
N TRP A 581 22.36 9.86 -7.22
CA TRP A 581 22.37 11.30 -7.35
C TRP A 581 23.71 11.85 -7.84
N ASP A 582 24.84 11.28 -7.39
CA ASP A 582 26.16 11.61 -7.93
C ASP A 582 26.22 11.33 -9.45
N ALA A 583 25.67 10.20 -9.91
CA ALA A 583 25.63 9.86 -11.33
C ALA A 583 24.68 10.77 -12.14
N GLU A 584 23.51 11.10 -11.60
CA GLU A 584 22.54 12.01 -12.23
C GLU A 584 23.10 13.42 -12.37
N VAL A 585 23.71 13.95 -11.30
CA VAL A 585 24.36 15.27 -11.34
C VAL A 585 25.51 15.24 -12.34
N HIS A 586 26.29 14.16 -12.40
CA HIS A 586 27.36 14.03 -13.39
C HIS A 586 26.83 14.02 -14.83
N ALA A 587 25.70 13.35 -15.08
CA ALA A 587 25.06 13.30 -16.40
C ALA A 587 24.54 14.68 -16.86
N THR A 588 24.18 15.56 -15.92
CA THR A 588 23.64 16.90 -16.20
C THR A 588 24.70 18.02 -16.18
N LEU A 589 25.99 17.71 -15.99
CA LEU A 589 27.07 18.71 -15.94
C LEU A 589 27.19 19.56 -17.21
N ASN A 590 26.71 19.04 -18.36
CA ASN A 590 26.74 19.76 -19.63
C ASN A 590 25.51 20.67 -19.83
N ALA A 591 24.49 20.59 -18.96
CA ALA A 591 23.32 21.45 -19.03
C ALA A 591 23.72 22.92 -18.78
N PRO A 592 23.08 23.88 -19.45
CA PRO A 592 23.38 25.29 -19.24
C PRO A 592 23.05 25.68 -17.79
N ALA A 593 23.97 26.40 -17.13
CA ALA A 593 23.78 26.86 -15.76
C ALA A 593 22.77 28.02 -15.64
N LEU A 594 22.59 28.77 -16.74
CA LEU A 594 21.68 29.92 -16.84
C LEU A 594 20.80 29.78 -18.08
N VAL A 595 19.55 30.22 -17.98
CA VAL A 595 18.63 30.37 -19.10
C VAL A 595 18.12 31.80 -19.18
N ARG A 596 18.00 32.32 -20.41
CA ARG A 596 17.46 33.66 -20.66
C ARG A 596 15.94 33.62 -20.71
N ILE A 597 15.30 34.41 -19.85
CA ILE A 597 13.85 34.60 -19.79
C ILE A 597 13.51 36.05 -20.19
N GLY A 598 12.40 36.25 -20.90
CA GLY A 598 11.93 37.57 -21.33
C GLY A 598 12.76 38.25 -22.46
N PRO A 599 12.36 39.44 -22.93
CA PRO A 599 11.27 40.26 -22.38
C PRO A 599 9.91 39.65 -22.70
N SER A 600 8.97 39.74 -21.76
CA SER A 600 7.63 39.18 -21.91
C SER A 600 6.63 39.89 -20.99
N GLU A 601 5.35 39.80 -21.32
CA GLU A 601 4.26 40.07 -20.40
C GLU A 601 3.95 38.81 -19.61
N VAL A 602 3.87 38.92 -18.29
CA VAL A 602 3.57 37.83 -17.37
C VAL A 602 2.23 38.09 -16.71
N THR A 603 1.33 37.12 -16.72
CA THR A 603 0.08 37.21 -15.97
C THR A 603 0.34 36.77 -14.54
N VAL A 604 0.01 37.63 -13.58
CA VAL A 604 0.11 37.35 -12.14
C VAL A 604 -1.29 37.36 -11.55
N GLY A 605 -1.61 36.33 -10.77
CA GLY A 605 -2.91 36.21 -10.11
C GLY A 605 -4.06 35.83 -11.05
N HIS A 606 -5.28 35.84 -10.50
CA HIS A 606 -6.49 35.50 -11.21
C HIS A 606 -7.72 36.28 -10.69
N ASP A 607 -8.86 36.17 -11.38
CA ASP A 607 -10.03 37.01 -11.13
C ASP A 607 -11.10 36.22 -10.35
N ASP A 608 -10.98 36.21 -9.03
CA ASP A 608 -11.93 35.55 -8.13
C ASP A 608 -12.42 36.51 -7.02
N PHE A 609 -13.44 37.31 -7.33
CA PHE A 609 -13.98 38.31 -6.41
C PHE A 609 -15.02 37.70 -5.45
N GLU A 610 -14.76 37.74 -4.14
CA GLU A 610 -15.72 37.27 -3.12
C GLU A 610 -17.09 37.99 -3.16
N SER A 611 -17.12 39.23 -3.64
CA SER A 611 -18.36 40.02 -3.78
C SER A 611 -19.31 39.43 -4.84
N GLU A 612 -18.80 38.64 -5.78
CA GLU A 612 -19.59 37.95 -6.80
C GLU A 612 -20.27 36.68 -6.27
N ASP A 613 -19.84 36.16 -5.12
CA ASP A 613 -20.42 34.94 -4.56
C ASP A 613 -21.93 35.06 -4.29
N ALA A 614 -22.39 36.29 -4.01
CA ALA A 614 -23.80 36.61 -3.79
C ALA A 614 -24.61 36.82 -5.09
N LEU A 615 -23.92 37.01 -6.22
CA LEU A 615 -24.51 37.31 -7.53
C LEU A 615 -24.71 36.06 -8.40
N ALA A 616 -24.23 34.90 -7.97
CA ALA A 616 -24.38 33.60 -8.63
C ALA A 616 -25.26 32.63 -7.81
N PRO A 617 -26.58 32.85 -7.73
CA PRO A 617 -27.48 32.02 -6.94
C PRO A 617 -27.79 30.65 -7.58
N GLU A 618 -27.39 30.42 -8.84
CA GLU A 618 -27.74 29.22 -9.63
C GLU A 618 -26.94 27.95 -9.28
N GLY A 619 -26.08 28.01 -8.25
CA GLY A 619 -25.28 26.87 -7.78
C GLY A 619 -23.80 26.95 -8.19
N TRP A 620 -22.98 26.04 -7.65
CA TRP A 620 -21.56 25.92 -7.97
C TRP A 620 -21.36 25.42 -9.41
N HIS A 621 -20.51 26.10 -10.17
CA HIS A 621 -20.09 25.70 -11.51
C HIS A 621 -18.60 25.38 -11.50
N SER A 622 -18.19 24.33 -12.22
CA SER A 622 -16.80 23.86 -12.24
C SER A 622 -15.80 24.83 -12.89
N SER A 623 -16.27 25.97 -13.42
CA SER A 623 -15.44 27.03 -13.97
C SER A 623 -15.08 28.11 -12.94
N TYR A 624 -15.61 28.04 -11.73
CA TYR A 624 -15.20 28.95 -10.65
C TYR A 624 -13.83 28.52 -10.14
N GLU A 625 -12.85 29.41 -10.25
CA GLU A 625 -11.54 29.27 -9.62
C GLU A 625 -11.65 29.78 -8.18
N PHE A 626 -10.91 29.18 -7.24
CA PHE A 626 -10.72 29.72 -5.90
C PHE A 626 -9.34 30.38 -5.83
N GLY A 627 -9.29 31.59 -5.27
CA GLY A 627 -8.04 32.27 -4.93
C GLY A 627 -8.10 32.89 -3.55
N TRP A 628 -6.93 32.99 -2.92
CA TRP A 628 -6.78 33.86 -1.77
C TRP A 628 -6.84 35.33 -2.19
N ASP A 629 -7.14 36.20 -1.22
CA ASP A 629 -7.28 37.64 -1.48
C ASP A 629 -6.03 38.31 -2.06
N ASN A 630 -4.83 37.76 -1.82
CA ASN A 630 -3.58 38.24 -2.40
C ASN A 630 -3.34 37.83 -3.87
N GLU A 631 -4.15 36.91 -4.39
CA GLU A 631 -4.02 36.39 -5.76
C GLU A 631 -4.93 37.11 -6.74
N HIS A 632 -5.85 37.95 -6.25
CA HIS A 632 -6.75 38.72 -7.09
C HIS A 632 -6.53 40.24 -6.96
N PRO A 633 -6.80 41.03 -8.02
CA PRO A 633 -7.18 40.58 -9.35
C PRO A 633 -6.00 40.09 -10.19
N LYS A 634 -6.35 39.46 -11.32
CA LYS A 634 -5.42 39.16 -12.40
C LYS A 634 -4.79 40.44 -12.92
N ARG A 635 -3.47 40.44 -13.10
CA ARG A 635 -2.72 41.59 -13.61
C ARG A 635 -1.61 41.18 -14.56
N SER A 636 -1.32 42.05 -15.53
CA SER A 636 -0.18 41.88 -16.44
C SER A 636 1.02 42.65 -15.92
N VAL A 637 2.18 41.99 -15.86
CA VAL A 637 3.44 42.57 -15.42
C VAL A 637 4.47 42.40 -16.53
N SER A 638 5.00 43.52 -17.03
CA SER A 638 6.09 43.52 -18.00
C SER A 638 7.41 43.17 -17.31
N ILE A 639 8.12 42.17 -17.84
CA ILE A 639 9.49 41.87 -17.43
C ILE A 639 10.49 42.13 -18.58
N GLY A 640 11.70 42.55 -18.21
CA GLY A 640 12.83 42.63 -19.13
C GLY A 640 13.44 41.25 -19.43
N SER A 641 14.51 41.23 -20.23
CA SER A 641 15.36 40.04 -20.35
C SER A 641 16.20 39.83 -19.10
N VAL A 642 16.16 38.63 -18.52
CA VAL A 642 16.96 38.23 -17.35
C VAL A 642 17.54 36.83 -17.56
N ASP A 643 18.79 36.62 -17.13
CA ASP A 643 19.38 35.28 -17.04
C ASP A 643 19.11 34.72 -15.63
N ILE A 644 18.46 33.56 -15.56
CA ILE A 644 18.10 32.88 -14.30
C ILE A 644 18.78 31.51 -14.23
N SER A 645 19.15 31.08 -13.03
CA SER A 645 19.72 29.76 -12.80
C SER A 645 18.74 28.66 -13.20
N THR A 646 19.22 27.63 -13.89
CA THR A 646 18.36 26.53 -14.38
C THR A 646 17.95 25.56 -13.28
N ARG A 647 18.63 25.56 -12.13
CA ARG A 647 18.24 24.80 -10.94
C ARG A 647 18.43 25.65 -9.68
N PRO A 648 17.69 25.36 -8.59
CA PRO A 648 17.97 25.91 -7.28
C PRO A 648 19.40 25.64 -6.78
N VAL A 649 19.83 26.48 -5.84
CA VAL A 649 21.10 26.33 -5.11
C VAL A 649 21.06 25.04 -4.30
N THR A 650 22.12 24.24 -4.33
CA THR A 650 22.20 23.00 -3.54
C THR A 650 22.94 23.20 -2.22
N ASN A 651 22.80 22.23 -1.31
CA ASN A 651 23.57 22.22 -0.06
C ASN A 651 25.08 22.30 -0.32
N GLY A 652 25.59 21.55 -1.30
CA GLY A 652 26.99 21.53 -1.69
C GLY A 652 27.49 22.87 -2.24
N ASP A 653 26.68 23.54 -3.07
CA ASP A 653 26.99 24.88 -3.59
C ASP A 653 27.17 25.89 -2.44
N TYR A 654 26.26 25.87 -1.47
CA TYR A 654 26.28 26.78 -0.33
C TYR A 654 27.40 26.46 0.67
N HIS A 655 27.66 25.17 0.92
CA HIS A 655 28.77 24.75 1.78
C HIS A 655 30.12 25.18 1.21
N ALA A 656 30.30 25.06 -0.11
CA ALA A 656 31.51 25.54 -0.79
C ALA A 656 31.67 27.06 -0.66
N PHE A 657 30.57 27.81 -0.73
CA PHE A 657 30.56 29.26 -0.50
C PHE A 657 30.98 29.61 0.94
N LEU A 658 30.36 29.01 1.95
CA LEU A 658 30.68 29.23 3.36
C LEU A 658 32.13 28.85 3.70
N SER A 659 32.61 27.73 3.15
CA SER A 659 33.99 27.25 3.31
C SER A 659 35.00 28.28 2.80
N LYS A 660 34.77 28.86 1.61
CA LYS A 660 35.64 29.91 1.04
C LYS A 660 35.68 31.18 1.90
N GLN A 661 34.61 31.46 2.63
CA GLN A 661 34.52 32.61 3.53
C GLN A 661 35.01 32.31 4.95
N SER A 662 35.43 31.07 5.24
CA SER A 662 35.73 30.61 6.61
C SER A 662 34.55 30.79 7.58
N ARG A 663 33.31 30.64 7.07
CA ARG A 663 32.04 30.84 7.77
C ARG A 663 31.29 29.52 7.97
N LEU A 664 31.89 28.62 8.74
CA LEU A 664 31.27 27.34 9.12
C LEU A 664 30.99 27.29 10.63
N GLY A 665 30.90 28.46 11.29
CA GLY A 665 30.47 28.53 12.68
C GLY A 665 29.01 28.08 12.84
N GLU A 666 28.61 27.73 14.06
CA GLU A 666 27.24 27.26 14.34
C GLU A 666 26.17 28.28 13.92
N ASN A 667 26.45 29.58 14.09
CA ASN A 667 25.55 30.67 13.70
C ASN A 667 25.55 30.97 12.18
N ASP A 668 26.48 30.39 11.41
CA ASP A 668 26.51 30.56 9.95
C ASP A 668 25.66 29.51 9.21
N LEU A 669 25.34 28.39 9.87
CA LEU A 669 24.64 27.27 9.24
C LEU A 669 23.16 27.60 9.02
N PRO A 670 22.55 27.18 7.90
CA PRO A 670 21.10 27.26 7.74
C PRO A 670 20.41 26.34 8.75
N ALA A 671 19.18 26.68 9.16
CA ALA A 671 18.41 25.90 10.15
C ALA A 671 18.13 24.44 9.73
N SER A 672 18.19 24.16 8.43
CA SER A 672 18.09 22.82 7.86
C SER A 672 19.32 21.95 8.16
N TRP A 673 20.44 22.52 8.59
CA TRP A 673 21.66 21.82 8.96
C TRP A 673 21.83 21.78 10.47
N VAL A 674 22.58 20.79 10.95
CA VAL A 674 22.98 20.68 12.35
C VAL A 674 24.44 20.25 12.42
N ARG A 675 25.17 20.81 13.39
CA ARG A 675 26.53 20.37 13.70
C ARG A 675 26.48 19.38 14.86
N LEU A 676 26.95 18.16 14.64
CA LEU A 676 27.03 17.11 15.66
C LEU A 676 28.43 16.49 15.63
N ASN A 677 29.15 16.54 16.77
CA ASN A 677 30.52 16.01 16.88
C ASN A 677 31.48 16.53 15.79
N ASP A 678 31.44 17.85 15.53
CA ASP A 678 32.19 18.55 14.47
C ASP A 678 31.81 18.20 13.02
N GLU A 679 30.83 17.33 12.79
CA GLU A 679 30.29 17.00 11.47
C GLU A 679 29.00 17.78 11.18
N ILE A 680 28.84 18.23 9.94
CA ILE A 680 27.59 18.83 9.47
C ILE A 680 26.67 17.70 8.99
N ARG A 681 25.40 17.75 9.40
CA ARG A 681 24.33 16.86 8.95
C ARG A 681 23.13 17.67 8.50
N VAL A 682 22.30 17.10 7.65
CA VAL A 682 21.07 17.74 7.13
C VAL A 682 19.85 17.09 7.78
N ARG A 683 18.89 17.91 8.20
CA ARG A 683 17.64 17.46 8.82
C ARG A 683 16.70 16.89 7.77
N THR A 684 16.08 15.76 8.09
CA THR A 684 15.03 15.12 7.28
C THR A 684 13.92 14.58 8.18
N LEU A 685 12.77 14.25 7.61
CA LEU A 685 11.70 13.61 8.37
C LEU A 685 12.12 12.19 8.84
N TYR A 686 13.08 11.55 8.18
CA TYR A 686 13.70 10.29 8.63
C TYR A 686 14.80 10.46 9.69
N GLY A 687 15.08 11.69 10.13
CA GLY A 687 16.18 11.99 11.05
C GLY A 687 17.34 12.72 10.36
N LEU A 688 18.51 12.67 10.99
CA LEU A 688 19.71 13.34 10.49
C LEU A 688 20.40 12.49 9.42
N VAL A 689 20.70 13.10 8.29
CA VAL A 689 21.40 12.48 7.17
C VAL A 689 22.77 13.13 7.00
N ASP A 690 23.78 12.32 6.66
CA ASP A 690 25.14 12.80 6.43
C ASP A 690 25.18 13.83 5.30
N PHE A 691 26.02 14.85 5.44
CA PHE A 691 26.09 15.93 4.46
C PHE A 691 26.39 15.43 3.04
N ASP A 692 27.26 14.42 2.90
CA ASP A 692 27.64 13.86 1.61
C ASP A 692 26.48 13.21 0.85
N VAL A 693 25.47 12.70 1.57
CA VAL A 693 24.24 12.16 0.98
C VAL A 693 23.35 13.31 0.50
N ALA A 694 23.22 14.37 1.31
CA ALA A 694 22.33 15.48 1.07
C ALA A 694 22.94 16.64 0.26
N LYS A 695 24.22 16.55 -0.12
CA LYS A 695 24.98 17.63 -0.79
C LYS A 695 24.33 18.11 -2.09
N HIS A 696 23.62 17.22 -2.78
CA HIS A 696 22.96 17.55 -4.05
C HIS A 696 21.52 18.03 -3.89
N TRP A 697 20.94 17.96 -2.70
CA TRP A 697 19.58 18.44 -2.45
C TRP A 697 19.51 19.97 -2.52
N PRO A 698 18.33 20.53 -2.84
CA PRO A 698 18.12 21.98 -2.76
C PRO A 698 18.41 22.49 -1.34
N LEU A 699 19.02 23.67 -1.28
CA LEU A 699 19.29 24.38 -0.04
C LEU A 699 17.98 24.94 0.54
N VAL A 700 17.72 24.64 1.81
CA VAL A 700 16.66 25.27 2.59
C VAL A 700 17.30 26.24 3.58
N ALA A 701 17.17 27.54 3.32
CA ALA A 701 17.81 28.61 4.08
C ALA A 701 16.94 29.88 4.12
N SER A 702 17.31 30.84 4.96
CA SER A 702 16.59 32.12 5.06
C SER A 702 16.77 32.96 3.79
N TYR A 703 15.88 33.94 3.60
CA TYR A 703 15.99 34.93 2.53
C TYR A 703 17.39 35.57 2.51
N ASP A 704 17.86 36.07 3.66
CA ASP A 704 19.15 36.76 3.77
C ASP A 704 20.32 35.85 3.40
N GLN A 705 20.29 34.59 3.83
CA GLN A 705 21.34 33.61 3.51
C GLN A 705 21.45 33.36 2.01
N ILE A 706 20.31 33.24 1.32
CA ILE A 706 20.27 32.98 -0.12
C ILE A 706 20.56 34.27 -0.91
N ALA A 707 20.08 35.42 -0.44
CA ALA A 707 20.40 36.72 -1.03
C ALA A 707 21.89 37.06 -0.92
N ASP A 708 22.53 36.76 0.22
CA ASP A 708 23.98 36.85 0.42
C ASP A 708 24.75 35.98 -0.57
N TYR A 709 24.32 34.73 -0.73
CA TYR A 709 24.90 33.82 -1.72
C TYR A 709 24.75 34.37 -3.14
N ALA A 710 23.54 34.80 -3.52
CA ALA A 710 23.27 35.35 -4.85
C ALA A 710 24.16 36.56 -5.15
N ARG A 711 24.30 37.49 -4.19
CA ARG A 711 25.20 38.66 -4.30
C ARG A 711 26.66 38.24 -4.49
N ALA A 712 27.12 37.25 -3.73
CA ALA A 712 28.49 36.75 -3.83
C ALA A 712 28.78 36.07 -5.18
N GLN A 713 27.77 35.51 -5.84
CA GLN A 713 27.87 34.99 -7.21
C GLN A 713 27.70 36.08 -8.28
N GLY A 714 27.54 37.35 -7.89
CA GLY A 714 27.34 38.48 -8.82
C GLY A 714 25.90 38.61 -9.34
N GLY A 715 24.93 37.94 -8.71
CA GLY A 715 23.52 37.96 -9.08
C GLY A 715 22.61 38.54 -7.99
N ARG A 716 21.31 38.26 -8.12
CA ARG A 716 20.24 38.60 -7.17
C ARG A 716 19.15 37.52 -7.20
N LEU A 717 18.26 37.54 -6.22
CA LEU A 717 17.02 36.77 -6.29
C LEU A 717 16.10 37.33 -7.40
N PRO A 718 15.34 36.47 -8.09
CA PRO A 718 14.36 36.90 -9.09
C PRO A 718 13.18 37.61 -8.42
N THR A 719 12.53 38.52 -9.14
CA THR A 719 11.22 39.04 -8.73
C THR A 719 10.14 37.96 -8.91
N HIS A 720 8.98 38.12 -8.27
CA HIS A 720 7.84 37.22 -8.42
C HIS A 720 7.47 37.01 -9.90
N ALA A 721 7.35 38.08 -10.68
CA ALA A 721 7.03 37.98 -12.11
C ALA A 721 8.14 37.31 -12.94
N GLU A 722 9.42 37.54 -12.62
CA GLU A 722 10.54 36.89 -13.32
C GLU A 722 10.58 35.39 -13.04
N LEU A 723 10.34 34.97 -11.79
CA LEU A 723 10.31 33.56 -11.43
C LEU A 723 9.07 32.86 -12.00
N LEU A 724 7.90 33.50 -12.00
CA LEU A 724 6.72 33.00 -12.72
C LEU A 724 7.00 32.81 -14.21
N ALA A 725 7.63 33.78 -14.87
CA ALA A 725 7.99 33.67 -16.28
C ALA A 725 8.96 32.52 -16.55
N PHE A 726 9.93 32.28 -15.66
CA PHE A 726 10.79 31.11 -15.73
C PHE A 726 9.98 29.83 -15.60
N ARG A 727 9.04 29.77 -14.64
CA ARG A 727 8.21 28.60 -14.43
C ARG A 727 7.32 28.29 -15.63
N ASP A 728 6.68 29.30 -16.22
CA ASP A 728 5.84 29.15 -17.42
C ASP A 728 6.62 28.68 -18.65
N GLN A 729 7.87 29.14 -18.80
CA GLN A 729 8.67 28.93 -20.01
C GLN A 729 9.58 27.69 -19.93
N CYS A 730 10.07 27.34 -18.75
CA CYS A 730 11.18 26.41 -18.57
C CYS A 730 10.93 25.33 -17.49
N ASP A 731 10.18 25.64 -16.43
CA ASP A 731 10.01 24.68 -15.34
C ASP A 731 9.05 23.54 -15.75
N GLY A 732 9.51 22.29 -15.54
CA GLY A 732 8.75 21.07 -15.77
C GLY A 732 8.11 20.50 -14.52
N THR A 733 8.32 21.14 -13.38
CA THR A 733 7.77 20.78 -12.09
C THR A 733 6.25 20.59 -12.22
N SER A 734 5.84 19.33 -12.34
CA SER A 734 4.49 18.84 -12.59
C SER A 734 4.29 17.53 -11.82
N MET A 735 3.06 17.04 -11.67
CA MET A 735 2.72 15.84 -10.88
C MET A 735 3.63 14.63 -11.11
N GLY A 736 4.09 14.39 -12.34
CA GLY A 736 4.95 13.24 -12.66
C GLY A 736 6.42 13.42 -12.30
N GLN A 737 6.93 14.67 -12.29
CA GLN A 737 8.36 14.98 -12.17
C GLN A 737 8.75 15.77 -10.92
N GLY A 738 7.80 16.43 -10.26
CA GLY A 738 8.01 17.17 -9.02
C GLY A 738 8.07 16.29 -7.77
N ASN A 739 8.66 16.83 -6.71
CA ASN A 739 8.71 16.21 -5.38
C ASN A 739 7.70 16.90 -4.47
N PHE A 740 6.43 16.48 -4.53
CA PHE A 740 5.28 17.00 -3.75
C PHE A 740 4.50 15.86 -3.10
N GLY A 741 3.49 16.19 -2.27
CA GLY A 741 2.49 15.22 -1.80
C GLY A 741 3.08 14.04 -1.01
N PHE A 742 4.16 14.27 -0.27
CA PHE A 742 4.87 13.25 0.51
C PHE A 742 5.49 12.11 -0.31
N ARG A 743 5.73 12.32 -1.62
CA ARG A 743 6.24 11.27 -2.51
C ARG A 743 7.52 10.60 -2.01
N ASN A 744 8.45 11.38 -1.46
CA ASN A 744 9.73 10.87 -0.94
C ASN A 744 9.92 11.08 0.57
N TRP A 745 9.17 11.99 1.20
CA TRP A 745 9.40 12.44 2.59
C TRP A 745 10.81 13.04 2.86
N HIS A 746 11.60 13.27 1.82
CA HIS A 746 12.89 13.95 1.84
C HIS A 746 13.10 14.72 0.53
N TYR A 747 14.01 15.69 0.53
CA TYR A 747 14.38 16.44 -0.67
C TYR A 747 15.10 15.53 -1.67
N ILE A 748 15.03 15.87 -2.96
CA ILE A 748 15.76 15.18 -4.03
C ILE A 748 16.60 16.21 -4.81
N PRO A 749 17.68 15.81 -5.50
CA PRO A 749 18.47 16.76 -6.27
C PRO A 749 17.63 17.50 -7.32
N PRO A 750 17.73 18.83 -7.43
CA PRO A 750 17.00 19.56 -8.44
C PRO A 750 17.58 19.27 -9.83
N ARG A 751 16.71 19.15 -10.83
CA ARG A 751 17.13 18.97 -12.23
C ARG A 751 17.13 20.32 -12.97
N PRO A 752 18.19 20.63 -13.73
CA PRO A 752 18.22 21.83 -14.57
C PRO A 752 16.98 21.94 -15.46
N SER A 753 16.42 23.15 -15.53
CA SER A 753 15.23 23.50 -16.29
C SER A 753 15.58 24.53 -17.37
N THR A 754 15.39 24.14 -18.62
CA THR A 754 15.48 24.97 -19.82
C THR A 754 14.15 24.92 -20.58
N ARG A 755 14.03 25.64 -21.70
CA ARG A 755 12.82 25.57 -22.53
C ARG A 755 12.63 24.18 -23.15
N GLU A 756 13.73 23.49 -23.42
CA GLU A 756 13.80 22.16 -24.01
C GLU A 756 13.73 21.06 -22.94
N GLU A 757 14.51 21.22 -21.88
CA GLU A 757 14.63 20.25 -20.78
C GLU A 757 13.87 20.78 -19.57
N ARG A 758 12.62 20.35 -19.43
CA ARG A 758 11.72 20.79 -18.36
C ARG A 758 11.99 20.02 -17.05
N GLY A 759 12.95 20.50 -16.26
CA GLY A 759 13.40 19.88 -15.00
C GLY A 759 12.46 20.11 -13.79
N HIS A 760 13.00 19.97 -12.57
CA HIS A 760 12.25 20.18 -11.34
C HIS A 760 13.05 20.83 -10.20
N ASN A 761 12.36 21.55 -9.31
CA ASN A 761 12.98 22.29 -8.20
C ASN A 761 13.44 21.43 -7.01
N GLY A 762 13.08 20.15 -6.97
CA GLY A 762 13.48 19.22 -5.90
C GLY A 762 12.62 19.26 -4.64
N GLY A 763 11.51 20.01 -4.67
CA GLY A 763 10.49 20.06 -3.61
C GLY A 763 10.71 21.17 -2.57
N ILE A 764 11.06 22.38 -3.03
CA ILE A 764 11.25 23.56 -2.15
C ILE A 764 10.48 24.80 -2.65
N TRP A 765 10.05 25.63 -1.70
CA TRP A 765 9.67 27.02 -1.97
C TRP A 765 10.89 27.84 -2.39
N GLU A 766 10.74 28.66 -3.43
CA GLU A 766 11.80 29.52 -3.94
C GLU A 766 11.54 30.99 -3.55
N TRP A 767 12.53 31.61 -2.91
CA TRP A 767 12.48 33.03 -2.51
C TRP A 767 12.50 33.96 -3.71
N THR A 768 11.64 34.98 -3.67
CA THR A 768 11.67 36.10 -4.61
C THR A 768 12.11 37.38 -3.92
N SER A 769 12.67 38.33 -4.67
CA SER A 769 12.98 39.67 -4.17
C SER A 769 11.74 40.55 -4.03
N THR A 770 10.55 40.06 -4.37
CA THR A 770 9.31 40.82 -4.30
C THR A 770 8.75 40.73 -2.89
N LEU A 771 8.49 41.89 -2.29
CA LEU A 771 7.80 41.97 -1.00
C LEU A 771 6.31 41.65 -1.17
N MET A 772 5.65 41.28 -0.10
CA MET A 772 4.20 41.18 -0.01
C MET A 772 3.62 42.60 0.12
N TYR A 773 2.68 42.97 -0.74
CA TYR A 773 2.07 44.29 -0.77
C TYR A 773 0.65 44.26 -1.34
N ALA A 774 -0.16 45.24 -0.93
CA ALA A 774 -1.46 45.51 -1.54
C ALA A 774 -1.23 46.05 -2.96
N HIS A 775 -1.29 45.17 -3.97
CA HIS A 775 -1.17 45.59 -5.36
C HIS A 775 -2.42 46.34 -5.84
N GLU A 776 -2.30 46.99 -7.01
CA GLU A 776 -3.44 47.71 -7.59
C GLU A 776 -4.64 46.77 -7.78
N GLY A 777 -5.80 47.22 -7.30
CA GLY A 777 -7.05 46.46 -7.35
C GLY A 777 -7.24 45.40 -6.25
N HIS A 778 -6.26 45.18 -5.36
CA HIS A 778 -6.41 44.24 -4.25
C HIS A 778 -7.60 44.63 -3.35
N VAL A 779 -8.42 43.65 -2.99
CA VAL A 779 -9.54 43.79 -2.06
C VAL A 779 -9.37 42.72 -0.97
N PRO A 780 -9.32 43.08 0.31
CA PRO A 780 -9.20 42.09 1.39
C PRO A 780 -10.35 41.08 1.36
N SER A 781 -10.08 39.84 1.77
CA SER A 781 -11.12 38.83 1.93
C SER A 781 -12.25 39.34 2.82
N ILE A 782 -13.51 39.12 2.42
CA ILE A 782 -14.67 39.48 3.26
C ILE A 782 -14.78 38.48 4.42
N ARG A 783 -14.44 37.21 4.17
CA ARG A 783 -14.57 36.11 5.12
C ARG A 783 -13.37 35.93 6.04
N TYR A 784 -12.18 36.31 5.58
CA TYR A 784 -10.96 36.29 6.38
C TYR A 784 -10.07 37.54 6.14
N PRO A 785 -10.52 38.75 6.55
CA PRO A 785 -9.88 40.02 6.17
C PRO A 785 -8.39 40.16 6.53
N GLY A 786 -7.96 39.51 7.61
CA GLY A 786 -6.58 39.57 8.09
C GLY A 786 -5.63 38.55 7.46
N TYR A 787 -6.10 37.70 6.53
CA TYR A 787 -5.27 36.63 5.94
C TYR A 787 -4.03 37.19 5.23
N SER A 788 -4.20 38.10 4.27
CA SER A 788 -3.08 38.74 3.57
C SER A 788 -2.83 40.18 4.02
N SER A 789 -3.90 40.90 4.37
CA SER A 789 -3.82 42.34 4.62
C SER A 789 -2.91 42.71 5.80
N ASP A 790 -2.85 41.87 6.82
CA ASP A 790 -2.01 42.10 8.01
C ASP A 790 -0.50 41.96 7.72
N PHE A 791 -0.14 41.38 6.55
CA PHE A 791 1.23 41.13 6.11
C PHE A 791 1.70 42.08 5.00
N HIS A 792 0.92 43.12 4.66
CA HIS A 792 1.34 44.21 3.77
C HIS A 792 2.28 45.22 4.47
N ASP A 793 3.22 44.72 5.25
CA ASP A 793 4.06 45.47 6.18
C ASP A 793 5.45 45.82 5.63
N GLN A 794 5.71 45.47 4.36
CA GLN A 794 6.99 45.63 3.66
C GLN A 794 8.15 44.82 4.26
N LYS A 795 7.86 43.75 5.01
CA LYS A 795 8.88 42.85 5.59
C LYS A 795 8.80 41.43 5.03
N HIS A 796 7.62 41.01 4.58
CA HIS A 796 7.40 39.66 4.06
C HIS A 796 7.80 39.57 2.60
N HIS A 797 8.54 38.52 2.23
CA HIS A 797 8.91 38.21 0.85
C HIS A 797 8.00 37.12 0.27
N ILE A 798 7.64 37.26 -1.01
CA ILE A 798 6.86 36.25 -1.73
C ILE A 798 7.77 35.05 -2.04
N VAL A 799 7.26 33.85 -1.77
CA VAL A 799 7.83 32.57 -2.21
C VAL A 799 6.86 31.89 -3.17
N ILE A 800 7.36 31.18 -4.17
CA ILE A 800 6.52 30.37 -5.09
C ILE A 800 7.17 29.01 -5.38
N GLY A 801 6.36 28.05 -5.84
CA GLY A 801 6.83 26.76 -6.37
C GLY A 801 6.48 25.52 -5.54
N GLY A 802 6.06 25.70 -4.28
CA GLY A 802 5.62 24.61 -3.40
C GLY A 802 6.73 23.70 -2.88
N SER A 803 6.48 22.97 -1.80
CA SER A 803 7.47 22.05 -1.19
C SER A 803 7.03 20.58 -1.22
N LEU A 804 7.95 19.66 -0.88
CA LEU A 804 7.64 18.23 -0.71
C LEU A 804 6.55 17.93 0.32
N MET A 805 6.30 18.88 1.22
CA MET A 805 5.34 18.79 2.32
C MET A 805 3.97 19.36 1.93
N GLN A 806 3.85 20.02 0.77
CA GLN A 806 2.59 20.53 0.29
C GLN A 806 1.77 19.37 -0.29
N LEU A 807 0.55 19.21 0.24
CA LEU A 807 -0.44 18.32 -0.35
C LEU A 807 -0.82 18.86 -1.73
N TYR A 808 -0.82 17.97 -2.70
CA TYR A 808 -1.30 18.29 -4.02
C TYR A 808 -2.78 17.94 -4.12
N ASP A 809 -3.58 18.93 -4.49
CA ASP A 809 -4.96 18.75 -4.91
C ASP A 809 -5.04 18.88 -6.43
N ASP A 810 -5.56 17.84 -7.07
CA ASP A 810 -5.73 17.75 -8.54
C ASP A 810 -6.93 18.59 -9.04
N PHE A 811 -7.08 19.81 -8.51
CA PHE A 811 -8.15 20.74 -8.86
C PHE A 811 -7.67 22.14 -9.25
N GLU A 812 -6.36 22.43 -9.18
CA GLU A 812 -5.76 23.69 -9.69
C GLU A 812 -5.66 23.77 -11.22
N SER A 813 -6.66 23.21 -11.89
CA SER A 813 -7.18 23.89 -13.04
C SER A 813 -8.69 23.68 -13.03
N GLY A 814 -9.46 24.76 -13.02
CA GLY A 814 -10.79 24.76 -13.64
C GLY A 814 -10.76 24.41 -15.14
N LYS A 815 -9.73 23.70 -15.62
CA LYS A 815 -9.43 23.29 -16.99
C LYS A 815 -8.52 22.06 -16.98
N ARG A 816 -9.10 20.91 -16.70
CA ARG A 816 -9.34 19.91 -17.76
C ARG A 816 -10.24 18.85 -17.16
N VAL A 817 -11.53 18.95 -17.49
CA VAL A 817 -12.24 17.81 -18.11
C VAL A 817 -11.14 16.98 -18.76
N LEU A 818 -10.76 15.83 -18.19
CA LEU A 818 -9.71 14.99 -18.76
C LEU A 818 -10.23 14.71 -20.16
N THR A 819 -9.76 15.45 -21.16
CA THR A 819 -10.42 15.40 -22.46
C THR A 819 -10.05 14.04 -23.01
N ARG A 820 -10.87 13.48 -23.90
CA ARG A 820 -10.48 12.24 -24.58
C ARG A 820 -9.07 12.36 -25.18
N THR A 821 -8.68 13.57 -25.61
CA THR A 821 -7.30 13.93 -26.00
C THR A 821 -6.25 13.69 -24.91
N ILE A 822 -6.45 14.18 -23.69
CA ILE A 822 -5.47 14.03 -22.59
C ILE A 822 -5.44 12.60 -22.09
N GLY A 823 -6.61 11.97 -21.98
CA GLY A 823 -6.73 10.55 -21.68
C GLY A 823 -5.92 9.69 -22.65
N ARG A 824 -6.00 9.98 -23.96
CA ARG A 824 -5.20 9.31 -24.98
C ARG A 824 -3.70 9.50 -24.77
N VAL A 825 -3.25 10.73 -24.53
CA VAL A 825 -1.80 11.01 -24.36
C VAL A 825 -1.25 10.27 -23.14
N LEU A 826 -1.95 10.30 -22.00
CA LEU A 826 -1.54 9.58 -20.79
C LEU A 826 -1.55 8.07 -21.02
N TRP A 827 -2.58 7.55 -21.67
CA TRP A 827 -2.71 6.14 -22.02
C TRP A 827 -1.59 5.66 -22.97
N MET A 828 -1.33 6.38 -24.06
CA MET A 828 -0.25 6.06 -25.01
C MET A 828 1.12 6.10 -24.34
N THR A 829 1.36 7.10 -23.49
CA THR A 829 2.63 7.24 -22.75
C THR A 829 2.86 6.03 -21.84
N TYR A 830 1.84 5.64 -21.08
CA TYR A 830 1.93 4.48 -20.19
C TYR A 830 2.21 3.18 -20.95
N GLU A 831 1.45 2.88 -22.02
CA GLU A 831 1.66 1.65 -22.80
C GLU A 831 3.04 1.63 -23.48
N HIS A 832 3.51 2.78 -23.99
CA HIS A 832 4.82 2.92 -24.58
C HIS A 832 5.96 2.69 -23.56
N GLU A 833 5.87 3.27 -22.36
CA GLU A 833 6.86 3.08 -21.29
C GLU A 833 6.97 1.61 -20.85
N VAL A 834 5.83 0.92 -20.76
CA VAL A 834 5.78 -0.50 -20.39
C VAL A 834 6.46 -1.39 -21.44
N LEU A 835 6.31 -1.09 -22.73
CA LEU A 835 7.00 -1.80 -23.81
C LEU A 835 8.52 -1.54 -23.80
N HIS A 836 8.96 -0.33 -23.40
CA HIS A 836 10.38 -0.02 -23.18
C HIS A 836 10.95 -0.78 -21.97
N ALA A 837 10.18 -0.94 -20.90
CA ALA A 837 10.58 -1.75 -19.75
C ALA A 837 10.79 -3.22 -20.15
N GLU A 838 9.89 -3.80 -20.95
CA GLU A 838 10.04 -5.14 -21.50
C GLU A 838 11.33 -5.29 -22.34
N THR A 839 11.61 -4.30 -23.19
CA THR A 839 12.84 -4.26 -24.01
C THR A 839 14.10 -4.18 -23.14
N LEU A 840 14.09 -3.35 -22.09
CA LEU A 840 15.20 -3.23 -21.13
C LEU A 840 15.47 -4.55 -20.42
N LEU A 841 14.43 -5.23 -19.95
CA LEU A 841 14.58 -6.53 -19.28
C LEU A 841 15.16 -7.58 -20.23
N TYR A 842 14.76 -7.58 -21.50
CA TYR A 842 15.36 -8.44 -22.52
C TYR A 842 16.86 -8.16 -22.69
N MET A 843 17.26 -6.88 -22.74
CA MET A 843 18.68 -6.50 -22.81
C MET A 843 19.48 -7.02 -21.60
N LEU A 844 18.87 -7.03 -20.41
CA LEU A 844 19.49 -7.59 -19.20
C LEU A 844 19.66 -9.11 -19.29
N VAL A 845 18.68 -9.84 -19.80
CA VAL A 845 18.77 -11.29 -20.05
C VAL A 845 19.93 -11.63 -21.01
N GLN A 846 20.16 -10.79 -22.02
CA GLN A 846 21.24 -11.01 -22.99
C GLN A 846 22.64 -10.76 -22.41
N ARG A 847 22.79 -9.90 -21.40
CA ARG A 847 24.08 -9.60 -20.75
C ARG A 847 24.71 -10.82 -20.06
N GLY A 848 23.90 -11.79 -19.60
CA GLY A 848 24.36 -13.13 -19.24
C GLY A 848 25.35 -13.26 -18.06
N GLY A 849 25.23 -12.45 -17.01
CA GLY A 849 26.12 -12.49 -15.83
C GLY A 849 25.38 -12.55 -14.49
N SER A 850 26.00 -13.18 -13.48
CA SER A 850 25.52 -13.24 -12.09
C SER A 850 25.38 -11.83 -11.50
N GLY A 851 24.17 -11.29 -11.48
CA GLY A 851 23.93 -9.93 -10.96
C GLY A 851 22.62 -9.28 -11.43
N THR A 852 21.88 -9.90 -12.36
CA THR A 852 20.57 -9.42 -12.85
C THR A 852 19.38 -10.06 -12.12
N ILE A 853 19.58 -10.53 -10.88
CA ILE A 853 18.49 -11.14 -10.11
C ILE A 853 17.45 -10.04 -9.87
N PRO A 854 16.15 -10.29 -10.16
CA PRO A 854 15.12 -9.29 -9.89
C PRO A 854 15.12 -8.91 -8.40
N PRO A 855 14.91 -7.63 -8.04
CA PRO A 855 14.91 -7.19 -6.64
C PRO A 855 13.89 -7.99 -5.80
N ALA A 856 14.27 -8.38 -4.58
CA ALA A 856 13.38 -8.99 -3.59
C ALA A 856 12.74 -10.36 -3.92
N THR A 857 13.20 -11.10 -4.93
CA THR A 857 12.67 -12.45 -5.24
C THR A 857 13.55 -13.60 -4.74
N ILE A 858 12.91 -14.60 -4.15
CA ILE A 858 13.51 -15.92 -3.87
C ILE A 858 13.84 -16.57 -5.23
N ILE A 859 15.06 -17.13 -5.36
CA ILE A 859 15.43 -17.88 -6.56
C ILE A 859 14.51 -19.11 -6.66
N PRO A 860 13.81 -19.34 -7.79
CA PRO A 860 12.95 -20.51 -7.95
C PRO A 860 13.73 -21.82 -7.77
N ASP A 861 13.11 -22.81 -7.11
CA ASP A 861 13.68 -24.15 -7.11
C ASP A 861 13.42 -24.81 -8.47
N TRP A 862 14.41 -24.70 -9.33
CA TRP A 862 14.39 -25.20 -10.69
C TRP A 862 14.22 -26.73 -10.77
N GLU A 863 14.77 -27.50 -9.82
CA GLU A 863 14.65 -28.96 -9.83
C GLU A 863 13.24 -29.42 -9.49
N MET A 864 12.61 -28.76 -8.52
CA MET A 864 11.22 -29.02 -8.16
C MET A 864 10.27 -28.62 -9.28
N LEU A 865 10.44 -27.40 -9.83
CA LEU A 865 9.62 -26.92 -10.94
C LEU A 865 9.73 -27.84 -12.16
N ALA A 866 10.94 -28.34 -12.48
CA ALA A 866 11.12 -29.32 -13.54
C ALA A 866 10.28 -30.58 -13.34
N LYS A 867 10.19 -31.10 -12.10
CA LYS A 867 9.37 -32.28 -11.77
C LYS A 867 7.88 -32.00 -11.88
N VAL A 868 7.43 -30.82 -11.44
CA VAL A 868 6.04 -30.36 -11.54
C VAL A 868 5.64 -30.27 -13.01
N TRP A 869 6.42 -29.57 -13.82
CA TRP A 869 6.18 -29.41 -15.25
C TRP A 869 6.22 -30.73 -16.01
N ASP A 870 7.12 -31.64 -15.63
CA ASP A 870 7.12 -33.00 -16.16
C ASP A 870 5.82 -33.75 -15.82
N ALA A 871 5.21 -33.53 -14.66
CA ALA A 871 3.95 -34.14 -14.28
C ALA A 871 2.75 -33.50 -15.01
N GLU A 872 2.72 -32.18 -15.15
CA GLU A 872 1.68 -31.43 -15.87
C GLU A 872 1.65 -31.80 -17.36
N VAL A 873 2.81 -31.85 -18.01
CA VAL A 873 2.92 -32.26 -19.42
C VAL A 873 2.50 -33.73 -19.60
N ARG A 874 2.76 -34.59 -18.63
CA ARG A 874 2.23 -35.98 -18.63
C ARG A 874 0.71 -36.02 -18.45
N ALA A 875 0.15 -35.16 -17.60
CA ALA A 875 -1.29 -35.11 -17.36
C ALA A 875 -2.06 -34.63 -18.61
N THR A 876 -1.46 -33.72 -19.38
CA THR A 876 -2.04 -33.13 -20.59
C THR A 876 -1.70 -33.88 -21.88
N SER A 877 -0.99 -35.01 -21.80
CA SER A 877 -0.52 -35.75 -23.00
C SER A 877 -1.64 -36.30 -23.89
N ASN A 878 -2.86 -36.40 -23.36
CA ASN A 878 -4.05 -36.85 -24.09
C ASN A 878 -4.85 -35.70 -24.72
N ALA A 879 -4.46 -34.44 -24.49
CA ALA A 879 -5.12 -33.29 -25.08
C ALA A 879 -4.96 -33.28 -26.61
N PRO A 880 -5.95 -32.76 -27.37
CA PRO A 880 -5.81 -32.55 -28.80
C PRO A 880 -4.55 -31.74 -29.12
N THR A 881 -3.74 -32.21 -30.06
CA THR A 881 -2.53 -31.49 -30.50
C THR A 881 -2.85 -30.37 -31.49
N LEU A 882 -3.98 -30.48 -32.20
CA LEU A 882 -4.48 -29.52 -33.18
C LEU A 882 -5.93 -29.15 -32.85
N VAL A 883 -6.28 -27.90 -33.12
CA VAL A 883 -7.63 -27.35 -33.01
C VAL A 883 -8.07 -26.85 -34.38
N ARG A 884 -9.20 -27.37 -34.85
CA ARG A 884 -9.85 -26.95 -36.10
C ARG A 884 -10.56 -25.61 -35.91
N ILE A 885 -10.15 -24.60 -36.65
CA ILE A 885 -10.88 -23.36 -36.87
C ILE A 885 -11.58 -23.48 -38.22
N GLY A 886 -12.91 -23.39 -38.21
CA GLY A 886 -13.70 -23.46 -39.44
C GLY A 886 -13.68 -22.12 -40.21
N PRO A 887 -14.13 -22.11 -41.48
CA PRO A 887 -14.29 -20.87 -42.22
C PRO A 887 -15.17 -19.90 -41.45
N SER A 888 -14.68 -18.70 -41.23
CA SER A 888 -15.36 -17.70 -40.40
C SER A 888 -14.93 -16.29 -40.77
N GLU A 889 -15.78 -15.33 -40.40
CA GLU A 889 -15.45 -13.91 -40.42
C GLU A 889 -14.85 -13.54 -39.07
N VAL A 890 -13.62 -13.01 -39.09
CA VAL A 890 -12.89 -12.62 -37.90
C VAL A 890 -12.80 -11.11 -37.86
N THR A 891 -13.22 -10.52 -36.74
CA THR A 891 -13.04 -9.09 -36.53
C THR A 891 -11.60 -8.81 -36.10
N VAL A 892 -10.91 -7.87 -36.74
CA VAL A 892 -9.56 -7.41 -36.38
C VAL A 892 -9.59 -5.90 -36.17
N GLY A 893 -8.77 -5.38 -35.24
CA GLY A 893 -8.71 -3.96 -34.93
C GLY A 893 -9.76 -3.46 -33.93
N HIS A 894 -9.77 -2.15 -33.73
CA HIS A 894 -10.56 -1.39 -32.75
C HIS A 894 -11.03 -0.07 -33.36
N ASP A 895 -12.27 0.31 -33.12
CA ASP A 895 -12.82 1.57 -33.65
C ASP A 895 -12.49 2.73 -32.73
N ASP A 896 -11.28 3.27 -32.88
CA ASP A 896 -10.86 4.43 -32.10
C ASP A 896 -10.15 5.47 -32.98
N PHE A 897 -10.91 6.48 -33.42
CA PHE A 897 -10.40 7.50 -34.33
C PHE A 897 -9.87 8.71 -33.58
N GLU A 898 -8.55 8.89 -33.57
CA GLU A 898 -7.85 9.94 -32.83
C GLU A 898 -8.36 11.37 -33.13
N ALA A 899 -8.83 11.62 -34.36
CA ALA A 899 -9.37 12.92 -34.75
C ALA A 899 -10.67 13.30 -34.01
N GLU A 900 -11.41 12.32 -33.49
CA GLU A 900 -12.65 12.54 -32.72
C GLU A 900 -12.40 13.02 -31.29
N ASP A 901 -11.16 12.89 -30.80
CA ASP A 901 -10.79 13.29 -29.44
C ASP A 901 -11.06 14.78 -29.16
N ALA A 902 -10.98 15.61 -30.20
CA ALA A 902 -11.20 17.06 -30.11
C ALA A 902 -12.69 17.43 -30.12
N SER A 903 -13.56 16.52 -30.57
CA SER A 903 -15.00 16.72 -30.73
C SER A 903 -15.86 16.01 -29.67
N ALA A 904 -15.24 15.31 -28.71
CA ALA A 904 -15.94 14.62 -27.63
C ALA A 904 -16.72 15.64 -26.76
N PRO A 905 -18.07 15.56 -26.71
CA PRO A 905 -18.93 16.59 -26.11
C PRO A 905 -18.94 16.58 -24.58
N GLU A 906 -18.40 15.54 -23.95
CA GLU A 906 -18.29 15.34 -22.50
C GLU A 906 -16.85 14.93 -22.15
N GLY A 907 -16.45 15.09 -20.88
CA GLY A 907 -15.12 14.68 -20.41
C GLY A 907 -14.85 13.20 -20.43
N TRP A 908 -13.65 12.83 -19.99
CA TRP A 908 -13.21 11.45 -19.89
C TRP A 908 -14.22 10.62 -19.13
N GLN A 909 -14.66 9.56 -19.78
CA GLN A 909 -15.46 8.50 -19.21
C GLN A 909 -14.57 7.27 -19.09
N SER A 910 -14.71 6.53 -17.98
CA SER A 910 -13.97 5.28 -17.76
C SER A 910 -14.26 4.21 -18.83
N SER A 911 -15.33 4.39 -19.61
CA SER A 911 -15.72 3.56 -20.75
C SER A 911 -14.95 3.83 -22.04
N TYR A 912 -14.13 4.89 -22.13
CA TYR A 912 -13.35 5.15 -23.33
C TYR A 912 -12.19 4.16 -23.47
N GLU A 913 -12.22 3.37 -24.54
CA GLU A 913 -11.14 2.47 -24.95
C GLU A 913 -10.27 3.13 -26.01
N PHE A 914 -8.98 3.27 -25.72
CA PHE A 914 -7.99 3.79 -26.67
C PHE A 914 -7.28 2.66 -27.42
N GLY A 915 -6.92 2.91 -28.67
CA GLY A 915 -6.08 2.06 -29.51
C GLY A 915 -4.94 2.83 -30.16
N TRP A 916 -3.91 2.11 -30.60
CA TRP A 916 -2.87 2.64 -31.49
C TRP A 916 -3.40 2.81 -32.91
N ASP A 917 -2.72 3.60 -33.74
CA ASP A 917 -3.16 3.94 -35.10
C ASP A 917 -3.31 2.73 -36.04
N ASN A 918 -2.50 1.68 -35.84
CA ASN A 918 -2.61 0.40 -36.55
C ASN A 918 -3.79 -0.48 -36.09
N GLU A 919 -4.47 -0.14 -35.00
CA GLU A 919 -5.67 -0.83 -34.53
C GLU A 919 -6.92 -0.29 -35.24
N HIS A 920 -6.93 0.97 -35.68
CA HIS A 920 -8.09 1.62 -36.31
C HIS A 920 -8.08 1.59 -37.85
N PRO A 921 -9.21 1.33 -38.52
CA PRO A 921 -10.50 0.94 -37.95
C PRO A 921 -10.63 -0.56 -37.72
N LYS A 922 -11.68 -0.94 -36.99
CA LYS A 922 -12.12 -2.33 -36.90
C LYS A 922 -12.57 -2.82 -38.27
N ARG A 923 -12.16 -4.03 -38.65
CA ARG A 923 -12.43 -4.64 -39.96
C ARG A 923 -12.76 -6.13 -39.85
N SER A 924 -13.53 -6.63 -40.82
CA SER A 924 -13.84 -8.07 -40.94
C SER A 924 -12.87 -8.71 -41.93
N VAL A 925 -12.28 -9.84 -41.54
CA VAL A 925 -11.35 -10.63 -42.35
C VAL A 925 -11.89 -12.05 -42.47
N SER A 926 -12.16 -12.50 -43.69
CA SER A 926 -12.54 -13.88 -43.96
C SER A 926 -11.33 -14.80 -43.81
N ILE A 927 -11.46 -15.84 -42.99
CA ILE A 927 -10.48 -16.93 -42.91
C ILE A 927 -11.05 -18.23 -43.46
N GLY A 928 -10.17 -19.07 -44.01
CA GLY A 928 -10.49 -20.43 -44.42
C GLY A 928 -10.55 -21.41 -43.25
N SER A 929 -10.69 -22.70 -43.57
CA SER A 929 -10.55 -23.77 -42.57
C SER A 929 -9.07 -24.02 -42.30
N VAL A 930 -8.65 -23.99 -41.03
CA VAL A 930 -7.25 -24.20 -40.63
C VAL A 930 -7.17 -25.02 -39.35
N ASP A 931 -6.22 -25.95 -39.27
CA ASP A 931 -5.88 -26.67 -38.04
C ASP A 931 -4.68 -26.00 -37.36
N ILE A 932 -4.84 -25.50 -36.14
CA ILE A 932 -3.81 -24.76 -35.38
C ILE A 932 -3.33 -25.57 -34.17
N SER A 933 -2.03 -25.54 -33.88
CA SER A 933 -1.44 -26.23 -32.73
C SER A 933 -2.01 -25.72 -31.40
N ALA A 934 -2.47 -26.64 -30.55
CA ALA A 934 -3.13 -26.33 -29.26
C ALA A 934 -2.19 -25.64 -28.25
N ARG A 935 -0.87 -25.81 -28.37
CA ARG A 935 0.17 -25.09 -27.61
C ARG A 935 1.25 -24.51 -28.54
N PRO A 936 2.01 -23.48 -28.13
CA PRO A 936 3.21 -23.04 -28.84
C PRO A 936 4.29 -24.13 -28.89
N ILE A 937 5.24 -23.92 -29.80
CA ILE A 937 6.45 -24.74 -29.93
C ILE A 937 7.27 -24.62 -28.65
N THR A 938 7.73 -25.75 -28.10
CA THR A 938 8.57 -25.76 -26.89
C THR A 938 10.05 -25.82 -27.24
N ASN A 939 10.91 -25.54 -26.25
CA ASN A 939 12.35 -25.71 -26.40
C ASN A 939 12.72 -27.15 -26.83
N SER A 940 12.10 -28.16 -26.23
CA SER A 940 12.30 -29.58 -26.57
C SER A 940 11.96 -29.90 -28.03
N ASP A 941 10.83 -29.38 -28.52
CA ASP A 941 10.39 -29.57 -29.91
C ASP A 941 11.46 -29.07 -30.90
N TYR A 942 11.99 -27.87 -30.63
CA TYR A 942 13.00 -27.25 -31.48
C TYR A 942 14.38 -27.89 -31.37
N LEU A 943 14.79 -28.30 -30.16
CA LEU A 943 16.06 -29.03 -29.97
C LEU A 943 16.05 -30.36 -30.73
N ALA A 944 14.92 -31.08 -30.71
CA ALA A 944 14.76 -32.32 -31.47
C ALA A 944 14.89 -32.09 -32.98
N PHE A 945 14.37 -30.97 -33.48
CA PHE A 945 14.51 -30.56 -34.88
C PHE A 945 15.96 -30.23 -35.25
N LEU A 946 16.65 -29.38 -34.48
CA LEU A 946 18.05 -29.03 -34.71
C LEU A 946 18.97 -30.26 -34.66
N SER A 947 18.72 -31.17 -33.73
CA SER A 947 19.45 -32.43 -33.59
C SER A 947 19.31 -33.33 -34.82
N LYS A 948 18.09 -33.46 -35.37
CA LYS A 948 17.85 -34.21 -36.63
C LYS A 948 18.57 -33.60 -37.83
N GLN A 949 18.81 -32.29 -37.82
CA GLN A 949 19.55 -31.58 -38.88
C GLN A 949 21.06 -31.51 -38.64
N SER A 950 21.57 -32.06 -37.53
CA SER A 950 22.98 -31.91 -37.11
C SER A 950 23.41 -30.43 -36.94
N ARG A 951 22.48 -29.54 -36.56
CA ARG A 951 22.68 -28.10 -36.41
C ARG A 951 22.71 -27.69 -34.94
N LEU A 952 23.81 -28.00 -34.25
CA LEU A 952 24.00 -27.68 -32.82
C LEU A 952 25.22 -26.79 -32.56
N GLY A 953 25.74 -26.13 -33.60
CA GLY A 953 26.80 -25.13 -33.45
C GLY A 953 26.29 -23.86 -32.76
N GLU A 954 27.19 -23.06 -32.18
CA GLU A 954 26.83 -21.85 -31.44
C GLU A 954 26.01 -20.84 -32.26
N LYS A 955 26.29 -20.74 -33.56
CA LYS A 955 25.56 -19.91 -34.54
C LYS A 955 24.17 -20.44 -34.94
N ASP A 956 23.86 -21.70 -34.58
CA ASP A 956 22.59 -22.35 -34.89
C ASP A 956 21.60 -22.29 -33.72
N LEU A 957 22.05 -21.85 -32.54
CA LEU A 957 21.20 -21.70 -31.35
C LEU A 957 20.42 -20.38 -31.44
N PRO A 958 19.13 -20.37 -31.04
CA PRO A 958 18.38 -19.12 -30.93
C PRO A 958 18.99 -18.23 -29.85
N ALA A 959 18.83 -16.91 -29.97
CA ALA A 959 19.42 -15.94 -29.03
C ALA A 959 18.89 -16.08 -27.58
N SER A 960 17.75 -16.76 -27.39
CA SER A 960 17.24 -17.13 -26.07
C SER A 960 18.04 -18.24 -25.40
N TRP A 961 18.92 -18.95 -26.13
CA TRP A 961 19.77 -20.02 -25.61
C TRP A 961 21.23 -19.57 -25.49
N VAL A 962 21.99 -20.30 -24.70
CA VAL A 962 23.43 -20.09 -24.51
C VAL A 962 24.11 -21.41 -24.19
N ARG A 963 25.34 -21.59 -24.67
CA ARG A 963 26.17 -22.72 -24.28
C ARG A 963 27.04 -22.35 -23.09
N VAL A 964 26.91 -23.08 -21.99
CA VAL A 964 27.72 -22.89 -20.77
C VAL A 964 28.34 -24.24 -20.44
N GLN A 965 29.68 -24.31 -20.43
CA GLN A 965 30.42 -25.55 -20.12
C GLN A 965 29.94 -26.76 -20.95
N ASP A 966 29.82 -26.56 -22.27
CA ASP A 966 29.32 -27.55 -23.25
C ASP A 966 27.84 -27.97 -23.14
N GLU A 967 27.09 -27.43 -22.17
CA GLU A 967 25.66 -27.63 -22.04
C GLU A 967 24.85 -26.49 -22.66
N ILE A 968 23.77 -26.82 -23.37
CA ILE A 968 22.80 -25.83 -23.85
C ILE A 968 21.89 -25.44 -22.67
N ARG A 969 21.71 -24.14 -22.47
CA ARG A 969 20.90 -23.54 -21.41
C ARG A 969 20.01 -22.43 -21.98
N VAL A 970 18.93 -22.12 -21.29
CA VAL A 970 17.99 -21.04 -21.67
C VAL A 970 18.29 -19.81 -20.82
N ARG A 971 18.42 -18.64 -21.47
CA ARG A 971 18.70 -17.37 -20.78
C ARG A 971 17.45 -16.89 -20.06
N THR A 972 17.62 -16.47 -18.80
CA THR A 972 16.58 -15.86 -17.98
C THR A 972 17.16 -14.69 -17.18
N LEU A 973 16.31 -13.93 -16.48
CA LEU A 973 16.76 -12.88 -15.55
C LEU A 973 17.55 -13.47 -14.36
N TYR A 974 17.27 -14.72 -13.98
CA TYR A 974 18.02 -15.48 -12.96
C TYR A 974 19.36 -16.05 -13.48
N GLY A 975 19.72 -15.75 -14.74
CA GLY A 975 20.85 -16.33 -15.43
C GLY A 975 20.47 -17.56 -16.27
N PRO A 976 21.47 -18.26 -16.87
CA PRO A 976 21.22 -19.42 -17.71
C PRO A 976 20.67 -20.62 -16.93
N VAL A 977 19.44 -21.04 -17.26
CA VAL A 977 18.74 -22.19 -16.66
C VAL A 977 18.99 -23.45 -17.50
N GLY A 978 19.23 -24.57 -16.83
CA GLY A 978 19.49 -25.86 -17.48
C GLY A 978 18.34 -26.33 -18.38
N PHE A 979 18.66 -27.02 -19.47
CA PHE A 979 17.64 -27.47 -20.42
C PHE A 979 16.63 -28.46 -19.82
N ASP A 980 17.05 -29.30 -18.87
CA ASP A 980 16.15 -30.25 -18.20
C ASP A 980 14.97 -29.57 -17.47
N VAL A 981 15.17 -28.31 -17.08
CA VAL A 981 14.18 -27.44 -16.43
C VAL A 981 13.35 -26.71 -17.48
N ALA A 982 14.01 -26.11 -18.47
CA ALA A 982 13.38 -25.24 -19.47
C ALA A 982 12.81 -25.98 -20.70
N LYS A 983 12.98 -27.30 -20.81
CA LYS A 983 12.61 -28.11 -21.99
C LYS A 983 11.15 -27.94 -22.42
N HIS A 984 10.25 -27.73 -21.46
CA HIS A 984 8.81 -27.59 -21.71
C HIS A 984 8.36 -26.14 -21.90
N TRP A 985 9.22 -25.15 -21.64
CA TRP A 985 8.88 -23.74 -21.87
C TRP A 985 8.66 -23.47 -23.36
N PRO A 986 7.85 -22.45 -23.71
CA PRO A 986 7.78 -21.98 -25.07
C PRO A 986 9.18 -21.59 -25.59
N LEU A 987 9.43 -21.91 -26.86
CA LEU A 987 10.60 -21.43 -27.58
C LEU A 987 10.42 -19.93 -27.84
N ALA A 988 11.42 -19.12 -27.48
CA ALA A 988 11.54 -17.74 -27.95
C ALA A 988 12.64 -17.66 -29.02
N ALA A 989 12.30 -17.25 -30.23
CA ALA A 989 13.20 -17.24 -31.38
C ALA A 989 12.73 -16.25 -32.45
N SER A 990 13.59 -15.97 -33.44
CA SER A 990 13.23 -15.12 -34.58
C SER A 990 12.13 -15.76 -35.45
N TYR A 991 11.43 -14.95 -36.24
CA TYR A 991 10.41 -15.46 -37.17
C TYR A 991 11.01 -16.48 -38.14
N ASP A 992 12.21 -16.24 -38.68
CA ASP A 992 12.85 -17.14 -39.64
C ASP A 992 13.11 -18.54 -39.08
N GLU A 993 13.51 -18.62 -37.81
CA GLU A 993 13.75 -19.88 -37.09
C GLU A 993 12.44 -20.65 -36.89
N ILE A 994 11.40 -19.96 -36.41
CA ILE A 994 10.10 -20.57 -36.12
C ILE A 994 9.38 -20.96 -37.42
N ALA A 995 9.39 -20.11 -38.44
CA ALA A 995 8.85 -20.41 -39.76
C ALA A 995 9.63 -21.56 -40.44
N GLY A 996 10.96 -21.62 -40.24
CA GLY A 996 11.80 -22.73 -40.67
C GLY A 996 11.37 -24.06 -40.04
N TYR A 997 11.12 -24.06 -38.73
CA TYR A 997 10.58 -25.22 -38.02
C TYR A 997 9.19 -25.59 -38.53
N ALA A 998 8.27 -24.63 -38.65
CA ALA A 998 6.89 -24.86 -39.11
C ALA A 998 6.86 -25.54 -40.49
N ARG A 999 7.65 -25.04 -41.46
CA ARG A 999 7.79 -25.64 -42.79
C ARG A 999 8.33 -27.06 -42.75
N ALA A 1000 9.28 -27.35 -41.87
CA ALA A 1000 9.81 -28.69 -41.71
C ALA A 1000 8.79 -29.68 -41.13
N GLN A 1001 7.80 -29.19 -40.38
CA GLN A 1001 6.65 -29.99 -39.93
C GLN A 1001 5.52 -30.07 -40.97
N GLY A 1002 5.67 -29.43 -42.14
CA GLY A 1002 4.66 -29.41 -43.20
C GLY A 1002 3.55 -28.37 -43.00
N GLY A 1003 3.74 -27.41 -42.09
CA GLY A 1003 2.79 -26.32 -41.83
C GLY A 1003 3.40 -24.93 -42.06
N ARG A 1004 2.70 -23.91 -41.57
CA ARG A 1004 3.13 -22.50 -41.58
C ARG A 1004 2.80 -21.83 -40.25
N LEU A 1005 3.24 -20.59 -40.06
CA LEU A 1005 2.73 -19.74 -38.99
C LEU A 1005 1.31 -19.27 -39.34
N PRO A 1006 0.41 -19.11 -38.36
CA PRO A 1006 -0.93 -18.57 -38.60
C PRO A 1006 -0.87 -17.11 -39.05
N THR A 1007 -1.87 -16.66 -39.79
CA THR A 1007 -2.10 -15.22 -39.96
C THR A 1007 -2.58 -14.61 -38.63
N ASP A 1008 -2.49 -13.30 -38.49
CA ASP A 1008 -3.07 -12.55 -37.38
C ASP A 1008 -4.56 -12.86 -37.19
N ALA A 1009 -5.35 -12.87 -38.27
CA ALA A 1009 -6.77 -13.23 -38.22
C ALA A 1009 -7.02 -14.68 -37.78
N GLU A 1010 -6.22 -15.64 -38.24
CA GLU A 1010 -6.32 -17.04 -37.82
C GLU A 1010 -5.95 -17.23 -36.35
N LEU A 1011 -4.92 -16.52 -35.87
CA LEU A 1011 -4.50 -16.57 -34.48
C LEU A 1011 -5.51 -15.87 -33.56
N ILE A 1012 -6.10 -14.75 -33.99
CA ILE A 1012 -7.22 -14.12 -33.27
C ILE A 1012 -8.42 -15.06 -33.19
N ALA A 1013 -8.78 -15.74 -34.29
CA ALA A 1013 -9.87 -16.72 -34.27
C ALA A 1013 -9.60 -17.88 -33.31
N PHE A 1014 -8.36 -18.38 -33.28
CA PHE A 1014 -7.94 -19.37 -32.29
C PHE A 1014 -8.08 -18.84 -30.87
N ARG A 1015 -7.64 -17.60 -30.62
CA ARG A 1015 -7.73 -16.97 -29.30
C ARG A 1015 -9.18 -16.79 -28.86
N ASP A 1016 -10.05 -16.30 -29.74
CA ASP A 1016 -11.48 -16.13 -29.45
C ASP A 1016 -12.18 -17.46 -29.10
N LEU A 1017 -11.77 -18.55 -29.75
CA LEU A 1017 -12.37 -19.88 -29.57
C LEU A 1017 -11.80 -20.66 -28.38
N CYS A 1018 -10.51 -20.48 -28.07
CA CYS A 1018 -9.77 -21.40 -27.21
C CYS A 1018 -8.92 -20.73 -26.13
N ASP A 1019 -8.59 -19.44 -26.26
CA ASP A 1019 -7.76 -18.73 -25.28
C ASP A 1019 -8.66 -18.06 -24.24
N GLY A 1020 -8.48 -18.45 -22.98
CA GLY A 1020 -9.31 -17.99 -21.87
C GLY A 1020 -8.64 -16.98 -20.98
N THR A 1021 -7.49 -16.44 -21.37
CA THR A 1021 -6.66 -15.55 -20.57
C THR A 1021 -7.49 -14.42 -19.96
N SER A 1022 -7.86 -14.64 -18.71
CA SER A 1022 -8.39 -13.67 -17.76
C SER A 1022 -7.25 -13.30 -16.81
N VAL A 1023 -7.40 -12.21 -16.06
CA VAL A 1023 -6.43 -11.82 -15.02
C VAL A 1023 -6.26 -13.00 -14.05
N GLY A 1024 -5.06 -13.59 -14.01
CA GLY A 1024 -4.74 -14.74 -13.14
C GLY A 1024 -4.53 -16.08 -13.86
N GLN A 1025 -4.96 -16.25 -15.11
CA GLN A 1025 -4.87 -17.54 -15.83
C GLN A 1025 -3.72 -17.65 -16.85
N GLY A 1026 -3.11 -16.54 -17.26
CA GLY A 1026 -1.95 -16.51 -18.15
C GLY A 1026 -0.71 -15.92 -17.47
N ASN A 1027 0.48 -16.41 -17.82
CA ASN A 1027 1.76 -15.92 -17.27
C ASN A 1027 2.11 -14.55 -17.88
N PHE A 1028 1.58 -13.48 -17.30
CA PHE A 1028 1.79 -12.07 -17.69
C PHE A 1028 2.04 -11.21 -16.44
N GLY A 1029 2.47 -9.95 -16.60
CA GLY A 1029 2.54 -8.98 -15.51
C GLY A 1029 3.48 -9.37 -14.36
N TYR A 1030 4.57 -10.06 -14.64
CA TYR A 1030 5.57 -10.50 -13.67
C TYR A 1030 5.05 -11.52 -12.65
N GLN A 1031 3.95 -12.22 -12.96
CA GLN A 1031 3.50 -13.37 -12.15
C GLN A 1031 4.64 -14.36 -11.92
N ASN A 1032 5.33 -14.74 -13.01
CA ASN A 1032 6.64 -15.37 -12.97
C ASN A 1032 7.63 -14.49 -13.71
N TRP A 1033 8.87 -14.41 -13.21
CA TRP A 1033 9.97 -13.69 -13.86
C TRP A 1033 10.70 -14.56 -14.91
N HIS A 1034 10.01 -15.59 -15.41
CA HIS A 1034 10.48 -16.56 -16.40
C HIS A 1034 9.29 -17.20 -17.12
N TYR A 1035 9.56 -17.90 -18.22
CA TYR A 1035 8.55 -18.72 -18.90
C TYR A 1035 8.07 -19.87 -18.04
N ILE A 1036 6.85 -20.33 -18.32
CA ILE A 1036 6.30 -21.59 -17.79
C ILE A 1036 5.87 -22.48 -18.96
N PRO A 1037 5.69 -23.80 -18.79
CA PRO A 1037 5.17 -24.65 -19.84
C PRO A 1037 3.83 -24.14 -20.35
N PRO A 1038 3.59 -24.13 -21.67
CA PRO A 1038 2.29 -23.74 -22.19
C PRO A 1038 1.27 -24.84 -21.93
N HIS A 1039 0.09 -24.46 -21.45
CA HIS A 1039 -1.05 -25.36 -21.32
C HIS A 1039 -1.83 -25.43 -22.64
N PRO A 1040 -2.10 -26.61 -23.22
CA PRO A 1040 -2.83 -26.73 -24.48
C PRO A 1040 -4.23 -26.11 -24.39
N SER A 1041 -4.55 -25.21 -25.33
CA SER A 1041 -5.87 -24.61 -25.46
C SER A 1041 -6.74 -25.44 -26.40
N THR A 1042 -7.96 -25.77 -25.96
CA THR A 1042 -8.99 -26.50 -26.72
C THR A 1042 -10.30 -25.70 -26.71
N ARG A 1043 -11.36 -26.21 -27.33
CA ARG A 1043 -12.68 -25.53 -27.28
C ARG A 1043 -13.35 -25.71 -25.92
N GLU A 1044 -13.03 -26.79 -25.23
CA GLU A 1044 -13.62 -27.19 -23.95
C GLU A 1044 -12.80 -26.69 -22.75
N GLU A 1045 -11.48 -26.59 -22.92
CA GLU A 1045 -10.52 -26.22 -21.88
C GLU A 1045 -9.63 -25.09 -22.37
N ARG A 1046 -9.67 -23.96 -21.66
CA ARG A 1046 -8.93 -22.74 -21.98
C ARG A 1046 -7.52 -22.80 -21.39
N GLY A 1047 -6.51 -22.95 -22.24
CA GLY A 1047 -5.09 -22.98 -21.86
C GLY A 1047 -4.37 -21.64 -21.94
N HIS A 1048 -3.04 -21.64 -21.85
CA HIS A 1048 -2.20 -20.45 -21.94
C HIS A 1048 -0.88 -20.73 -22.69
N ASN A 1049 -0.28 -19.68 -23.26
CA ASN A 1049 0.91 -19.83 -24.11
C ASN A 1049 2.25 -19.87 -23.35
N GLY A 1050 2.24 -19.76 -22.02
CA GLY A 1050 3.44 -19.87 -21.18
C GLY A 1050 4.21 -18.54 -20.99
N GLY A 1051 3.66 -17.43 -21.48
CA GLY A 1051 4.20 -16.08 -21.31
C GLY A 1051 5.15 -15.65 -22.43
N VAL A 1052 4.75 -15.87 -23.69
CA VAL A 1052 5.44 -15.38 -24.90
C VAL A 1052 4.48 -14.62 -25.83
N TRP A 1053 4.98 -13.62 -26.54
CA TRP A 1053 4.32 -13.14 -27.75
C TRP A 1053 4.30 -14.25 -28.81
N GLU A 1054 3.39 -14.20 -29.79
CA GLU A 1054 3.33 -15.20 -30.85
C GLU A 1054 3.47 -14.57 -32.23
N TRP A 1055 4.42 -15.09 -33.02
CA TRP A 1055 4.62 -14.69 -34.41
C TRP A 1055 3.44 -15.06 -35.30
N THR A 1056 3.08 -14.14 -36.20
CA THR A 1056 2.13 -14.38 -37.29
C THR A 1056 2.84 -14.27 -38.63
N SER A 1057 2.30 -14.89 -39.67
CA SER A 1057 2.78 -14.72 -41.05
C SER A 1057 2.33 -13.40 -41.70
N THR A 1058 1.57 -12.56 -40.98
CA THR A 1058 1.03 -11.31 -41.50
C THR A 1058 2.09 -10.20 -41.39
N LEU A 1059 2.39 -9.54 -42.52
CA LEU A 1059 3.24 -8.35 -42.55
C LEU A 1059 2.44 -7.11 -42.12
N MET A 1060 3.11 -6.17 -41.47
CA MET A 1060 2.60 -4.81 -41.26
C MET A 1060 2.38 -4.14 -42.62
N HIS A 1061 1.15 -3.70 -42.87
CA HIS A 1061 0.75 -3.07 -44.13
C HIS A 1061 -0.35 -2.05 -43.88
N VAL A 1062 -0.44 -1.06 -44.78
CA VAL A 1062 -1.58 -0.14 -44.81
C VAL A 1062 -2.83 -0.94 -45.21
N HIS A 1063 -3.87 -0.88 -44.38
CA HIS A 1063 -5.18 -1.44 -44.70
C HIS A 1063 -6.19 -0.33 -45.04
N GLU A 1064 -7.34 -0.71 -45.59
CA GLU A 1064 -8.41 0.23 -45.91
C GLU A 1064 -8.87 0.96 -44.64
N GLY A 1065 -9.04 2.29 -44.75
CA GLY A 1065 -9.42 3.15 -43.63
C GLY A 1065 -8.30 3.51 -42.64
N TYR A 1066 -7.08 2.98 -42.80
CA TYR A 1066 -5.95 3.34 -41.93
C TYR A 1066 -5.67 4.85 -41.96
N VAL A 1067 -5.53 5.44 -40.78
CA VAL A 1067 -5.11 6.83 -40.60
C VAL A 1067 -3.95 6.87 -39.61
N PRO A 1068 -2.78 7.42 -40.00
CA PRO A 1068 -1.63 7.47 -39.09
C PRO A 1068 -1.91 8.36 -37.88
N SER A 1069 -1.27 8.03 -36.75
CA SER A 1069 -1.42 8.84 -35.53
C SER A 1069 -0.98 10.28 -35.79
N ILE A 1070 -1.80 11.22 -35.34
CA ILE A 1070 -1.52 12.67 -35.43
C ILE A 1070 -0.57 13.06 -34.28
N ARG A 1071 -0.74 12.45 -33.10
CA ARG A 1071 0.01 12.73 -31.87
C ARG A 1071 1.32 11.98 -31.76
N TYR A 1072 1.43 10.79 -32.35
CA TYR A 1072 2.70 10.07 -32.48
C TYR A 1072 2.98 9.72 -33.94
N PRO A 1073 3.28 10.72 -34.80
CA PRO A 1073 3.63 10.48 -36.19
C PRO A 1073 4.83 9.52 -36.27
N GLY A 1074 4.72 8.52 -37.14
CA GLY A 1074 5.78 7.53 -37.35
C GLY A 1074 5.66 6.27 -36.48
N TYR A 1075 4.73 6.19 -35.52
CA TYR A 1075 4.63 5.01 -34.64
C TYR A 1075 4.37 3.71 -35.41
N SER A 1076 3.31 3.62 -36.23
CA SER A 1076 3.08 2.44 -37.09
C SER A 1076 3.41 2.72 -38.56
N SER A 1077 3.21 3.98 -39.01
CA SER A 1077 3.34 4.35 -40.42
C SER A 1077 4.72 4.08 -41.01
N ASP A 1078 5.78 4.24 -40.22
CA ASP A 1078 7.16 4.04 -40.69
C ASP A 1078 7.49 2.55 -40.86
N PHE A 1079 6.68 1.66 -40.27
CA PHE A 1079 6.88 0.21 -40.27
C PHE A 1079 5.96 -0.51 -41.27
N HIS A 1080 5.16 0.22 -42.04
CA HIS A 1080 4.44 -0.29 -43.22
C HIS A 1080 5.39 -0.49 -44.42
N ASP A 1081 6.57 -1.04 -44.15
CA ASP A 1081 7.69 -1.14 -45.09
C ASP A 1081 7.81 -2.54 -45.74
N GLN A 1082 6.84 -3.42 -45.48
CA GLN A 1082 6.82 -4.83 -45.90
C GLN A 1082 7.95 -5.68 -45.30
N LYS A 1083 8.57 -5.25 -44.19
CA LYS A 1083 9.63 -6.00 -43.50
C LYS A 1083 9.24 -6.47 -42.10
N HIS A 1084 8.30 -5.79 -41.46
CA HIS A 1084 7.87 -6.09 -40.10
C HIS A 1084 6.69 -7.07 -40.10
N HIS A 1085 6.77 -8.12 -39.31
CA HIS A 1085 5.67 -9.06 -39.08
C HIS A 1085 4.92 -8.70 -37.81
N ILE A 1086 3.61 -8.93 -37.83
CA ILE A 1086 2.71 -8.76 -36.68
C ILE A 1086 2.96 -9.88 -35.66
N VAL A 1087 2.98 -9.51 -34.38
CA VAL A 1087 2.97 -10.44 -33.26
C VAL A 1087 1.83 -10.09 -32.30
N LEU A 1088 1.23 -11.14 -31.72
CA LEU A 1088 0.03 -11.03 -30.88
C LEU A 1088 0.26 -11.63 -29.50
N GLY A 1089 -0.50 -11.16 -28.50
CA GLY A 1089 -0.47 -11.67 -27.13
C GLY A 1089 0.37 -10.82 -26.18
N GLY A 1090 1.26 -11.45 -25.42
CA GLY A 1090 2.12 -10.80 -24.44
C GLY A 1090 3.15 -11.77 -23.88
N SER A 1091 4.25 -11.27 -23.32
CA SER A 1091 5.20 -12.09 -22.56
C SER A 1091 4.90 -12.06 -21.06
N PHE A 1092 5.61 -12.88 -20.28
CA PHE A 1092 5.55 -12.83 -18.82
C PHE A 1092 5.84 -11.45 -18.21
N ALA A 1093 6.50 -10.57 -18.95
CA ALA A 1093 6.79 -9.20 -18.55
C ALA A 1093 5.80 -8.16 -19.10
N THR A 1094 4.93 -8.53 -20.05
CA THR A 1094 3.90 -7.64 -20.58
C THR A 1094 2.78 -7.51 -19.55
N ILE A 1095 2.32 -6.29 -19.27
CA ILE A 1095 1.22 -6.06 -18.33
C ILE A 1095 -0.09 -6.71 -18.85
N PRO A 1096 -0.96 -7.22 -17.96
CA PRO A 1096 -2.18 -7.90 -18.38
C PRO A 1096 -3.07 -7.07 -19.30
N ARG A 1097 -3.16 -5.75 -19.07
CA ARG A 1097 -3.97 -4.83 -19.90
C ARG A 1097 -3.56 -4.84 -21.38
N LEU A 1098 -2.26 -4.94 -21.68
CA LEU A 1098 -1.74 -5.03 -23.05
C LEU A 1098 -1.84 -6.46 -23.57
N ALA A 1099 -1.38 -7.44 -22.77
CA ALA A 1099 -1.33 -8.85 -23.17
C ALA A 1099 -2.71 -9.44 -23.52
N MET A 1100 -3.77 -8.93 -22.88
CA MET A 1100 -5.15 -9.36 -23.08
C MET A 1100 -5.91 -8.51 -24.10
N ARG A 1101 -5.36 -7.38 -24.58
CA ARG A 1101 -6.08 -6.54 -25.55
C ARG A 1101 -6.12 -7.25 -26.90
N ARG A 1102 -7.34 -7.58 -27.33
CA ARG A 1102 -7.61 -8.35 -28.55
C ARG A 1102 -7.11 -7.66 -29.83
N SER A 1103 -7.18 -6.32 -29.87
CA SER A 1103 -6.82 -5.52 -31.02
C SER A 1103 -5.34 -5.11 -31.06
N PHE A 1104 -4.62 -5.21 -29.94
CA PHE A 1104 -3.24 -4.75 -29.87
C PHE A 1104 -2.32 -5.64 -30.71
N VAL A 1105 -1.51 -5.01 -31.54
CA VAL A 1105 -0.50 -5.68 -32.35
C VAL A 1105 0.86 -5.03 -32.10
N ASN A 1106 1.86 -5.86 -31.85
CA ASN A 1106 3.25 -5.44 -31.83
C ASN A 1106 3.93 -5.95 -33.11
N PHE A 1107 5.11 -5.46 -33.47
CA PHE A 1107 5.73 -5.77 -34.76
C PHE A 1107 7.25 -5.74 -34.74
N TYR A 1108 7.86 -6.69 -35.45
CA TYR A 1108 9.31 -6.87 -35.50
C TYR A 1108 9.76 -7.36 -36.88
N GLN A 1109 11.00 -7.07 -37.26
CA GLN A 1109 11.58 -7.64 -38.48
C GLN A 1109 11.77 -9.15 -38.33
N HIS A 1110 11.63 -9.88 -39.43
CA HIS A 1110 11.63 -11.35 -39.43
C HIS A 1110 12.91 -11.99 -38.85
N ASN A 1111 14.06 -11.31 -38.96
CA ASN A 1111 15.35 -11.78 -38.45
C ASN A 1111 15.69 -11.22 -37.05
N TYR A 1112 14.77 -10.48 -36.42
CA TYR A 1112 14.99 -9.92 -35.09
C TYR A 1112 14.95 -11.04 -34.04
N ALA A 1113 16.13 -11.42 -33.55
CA ALA A 1113 16.29 -12.52 -32.59
C ALA A 1113 16.09 -12.07 -31.13
N TYR A 1114 15.87 -10.78 -30.89
CA TYR A 1114 16.00 -10.18 -29.56
C TYR A 1114 14.67 -9.79 -28.92
N ALA A 1115 13.72 -10.72 -28.86
CA ALA A 1115 12.43 -10.50 -28.22
C ALA A 1115 11.85 -11.79 -27.63
N TRP A 1116 10.92 -11.67 -26.69
CA TRP A 1116 10.22 -12.80 -26.06
C TRP A 1116 9.04 -13.30 -26.90
N ILE A 1117 9.33 -13.71 -28.14
CA ILE A 1117 8.33 -14.11 -29.13
C ILE A 1117 8.55 -15.58 -29.52
N GLY A 1118 7.52 -16.39 -29.33
CA GLY A 1118 7.40 -17.77 -29.80
C GLY A 1118 6.41 -17.91 -30.95
N GLY A 1119 5.86 -19.12 -31.15
CA GLY A 1119 4.85 -19.32 -32.18
C GLY A 1119 4.24 -20.70 -32.20
N ARG A 1120 3.13 -20.82 -32.93
CA ARG A 1120 2.38 -22.04 -33.20
C ARG A 1120 2.43 -22.39 -34.69
N ILE A 1121 2.19 -23.66 -35.00
CA ILE A 1121 2.07 -24.13 -36.37
C ILE A 1121 0.59 -24.26 -36.72
N CYS A 1122 0.23 -23.83 -37.92
CA CYS A 1122 -1.05 -24.11 -38.54
C CYS A 1122 -0.90 -24.90 -39.85
N PHE A 1123 -1.97 -25.59 -40.22
CA PHE A 1123 -2.07 -26.44 -41.40
C PHE A 1123 -3.36 -26.09 -42.15
N ASP A 1124 -3.23 -25.74 -43.43
CA ASP A 1124 -4.37 -25.46 -44.31
C ASP A 1124 -5.14 -26.77 -44.57
N THR A 1125 -6.48 -26.74 -44.46
CA THR A 1125 -7.34 -27.94 -44.50
C THR A 1125 -8.39 -27.93 -45.60
#